data_AF-A0A932HTB1-F1
#
_entry.id   AF-A0A932HTB1-F1
#
_cell.length_a   1.000
_cell.length_b   1.000
_cell.length_c   1.000
_cell.angle_alpha   90.00
_cell.angle_beta   90.00
_cell.angle_gamma   90.00
#
_symmetry.space_group_name_H-M   'P 1'
#
loop_
_entity.id
_entity.type
_entity.pdbx_description
1 polymer ?
#
loop_
_entity_poly.entity_id
_entity_poly.type
_entity_poly.pdbx_seq_one_letter_code
_entity_poly.pdbx_strand_id
1 'polypeptide(L)'
;MPPAKRSASLKLMPINAPKRIIDIEKPKAAPMTDAVAPRGAPQKPRRRRMVLAACLAAFVVTSAAGVTFYDLKRRAFEAKESVAANLKEVAAAFQSFDIAKARAPLRAIKTELEALRAEASAIGAFELFALGGKLFPVLKDIPGALDDFLAFSGTALQVSEELSVLERGAFGMMFTGRGPELLERLGRIDGEVTHMLGLASRLQSSAAALRWQFPGEYLSLMVKLYRHQALLQGLRGFLGDAKPAYLALLFQNPSEMRPTGGFIGSYAVLTVQNGNVTDIDVRDIYDPDGQLDKAVLPPRPLQAITGRWGARDANWFFNFPTSAAKALSFLEQSKIYSEQHVTFGAGVAVNATVIADVLSVTGPIELPEYHKTVTGDNFLATVQEEVESGADKRAGTPKRMLKVLTPLLLQRLANATDDQKRGLAEILRNAVRRKNLMAYAKDRALEAYLENSGLGGELYMSSSPAAEDYLAVVNANIAGGKSDAFMEESIALESNIDIEGKVTNRLTVTRAHTGDTQDAWWYRAPNKNFIQLFTPSDTRLTGLSGNDDKTPDAPLVRPTYLRDPDVEAIERTGAWITEYKALAYDQFGKKTFAAWLTVKAGQKKTLIADYELGSRVLLAEGVNYRFVFERQSGTKTRLQYTVDAPPGFIWKESNATSYAFQSGDPDGRIVLDLTLKKL
;
A
#
# COMPACT_ATOMS: atom_id res chain seq x y z
N MET A 1 17.59 13.18 -61.06
CA MET A 1 18.54 14.26 -60.74
C MET A 1 19.29 13.87 -59.46
N PRO A 2 20.63 13.71 -59.53
CA PRO A 2 21.57 13.58 -58.39
C PRO A 2 22.01 15.00 -57.92
N PRO A 3 23.12 15.28 -57.15
CA PRO A 3 24.12 14.42 -56.47
C PRO A 3 24.48 14.85 -54.99
N ALA A 4 25.04 13.97 -54.15
CA ALA A 4 26.46 13.81 -53.70
C ALA A 4 27.05 14.92 -52.78
N LYS A 5 27.76 14.61 -51.69
CA LYS A 5 29.17 14.13 -51.61
C LYS A 5 29.51 13.73 -50.16
N ARG A 6 30.00 12.49 -49.88
CA ARG A 6 31.40 11.97 -49.89
C ARG A 6 32.09 12.10 -48.51
N SER A 7 32.39 10.98 -47.82
CA SER A 7 33.58 10.08 -47.97
C SER A 7 34.73 10.52 -47.05
N ALA A 8 35.58 9.71 -46.44
CA ALA A 8 35.85 8.28 -46.47
C ALA A 8 37.07 8.02 -45.53
N SER A 9 37.13 6.84 -44.91
CA SER A 9 38.30 5.92 -44.86
C SER A 9 39.65 6.39 -44.24
N LEU A 10 40.55 5.58 -43.69
CA LEU A 10 40.65 4.13 -43.44
C LEU A 10 41.75 3.90 -42.36
N LYS A 11 41.66 2.73 -41.73
CA LYS A 11 42.64 2.01 -40.90
C LYS A 11 44.11 2.07 -41.37
N LEU A 12 45.04 1.91 -40.41
CA LEU A 12 46.04 0.81 -40.39
C LEU A 12 46.72 0.68 -39.01
N MET A 13 47.06 -0.57 -38.65
CA MET A 13 47.58 -1.07 -37.37
C MET A 13 49.14 -0.98 -37.28
N PRO A 14 49.87 -1.81 -36.49
CA PRO A 14 50.50 -1.47 -35.19
C PRO A 14 52.04 -1.60 -35.20
N ILE A 15 52.76 -1.19 -34.15
CA ILE A 15 54.20 -1.55 -33.97
C ILE A 15 54.58 -1.82 -32.49
N ASN A 16 54.79 -3.10 -32.20
CA ASN A 16 55.85 -3.79 -31.42
C ASN A 16 56.58 -3.16 -30.20
N ALA A 17 56.73 -4.03 -29.17
CA ALA A 17 57.80 -4.02 -28.16
C ALA A 17 59.16 -4.43 -28.75
N PRO A 18 60.31 -4.24 -28.06
CA PRO A 18 60.86 -5.39 -27.30
C PRO A 18 61.71 -5.07 -26.04
N LYS A 19 62.20 -6.18 -25.46
CA LYS A 19 63.00 -6.45 -24.25
C LYS A 19 64.44 -5.89 -24.22
N ARG A 20 64.91 -5.56 -22.99
CA ARG A 20 66.11 -6.05 -22.22
C ARG A 20 67.47 -6.28 -22.94
N ILE A 21 68.59 -5.83 -22.31
CA ILE A 21 69.88 -6.54 -21.98
C ILE A 21 71.07 -5.53 -21.83
N ILE A 22 71.73 -5.40 -20.65
CA ILE A 22 73.07 -5.86 -20.15
C ILE A 22 74.30 -5.03 -20.62
N ASP A 23 75.14 -4.60 -19.64
CA ASP A 23 76.63 -4.64 -19.57
C ASP A 23 77.06 -3.65 -18.43
N ILE A 24 77.60 -4.03 -17.26
CA ILE A 24 78.89 -4.64 -16.87
C ILE A 24 80.11 -4.13 -17.64
N GLU A 25 80.89 -3.23 -17.01
CA GLU A 25 82.35 -3.33 -17.05
C GLU A 25 83.04 -2.65 -15.85
N LYS A 26 84.27 -3.11 -15.58
CA LYS A 26 85.03 -3.11 -14.32
C LYS A 26 86.22 -2.09 -14.39
N PRO A 27 87.18 -2.05 -13.43
CA PRO A 27 87.82 -0.83 -12.91
C PRO A 27 89.26 -0.59 -13.40
N LYS A 28 89.86 0.54 -13.00
CA LYS A 28 91.31 0.84 -12.72
C LYS A 28 91.54 2.35 -12.94
N ALA A 29 92.45 3.07 -12.31
CA ALA A 29 93.42 2.89 -11.24
C ALA A 29 93.86 4.31 -10.81
N ALA A 30 94.32 4.47 -9.57
CA ALA A 30 95.09 5.64 -9.12
C ALA A 30 96.50 5.63 -9.79
N PRO A 31 97.29 6.73 -9.79
CA PRO A 31 97.93 7.22 -8.55
C PRO A 31 98.16 8.75 -8.40
N MET A 32 98.31 9.12 -7.12
CA MET A 32 99.16 10.11 -6.43
C MET A 32 99.89 11.23 -7.23
N THR A 33 99.87 12.46 -6.67
CA THR A 33 101.02 13.04 -5.91
C THR A 33 100.63 14.37 -5.21
N ASP A 34 100.86 14.40 -3.89
CA ASP A 34 101.46 15.43 -3.01
C ASP A 34 101.17 16.95 -3.17
N ALA A 35 100.69 17.59 -2.09
CA ALA A 35 101.54 18.33 -1.13
C ALA A 35 100.76 19.31 -0.21
N VAL A 36 100.85 19.05 1.11
CA VAL A 36 101.08 19.98 2.26
C VAL A 36 100.13 21.18 2.54
N ALA A 37 99.24 20.97 3.54
CA ALA A 37 98.92 21.70 4.81
C ALA A 37 99.20 23.24 5.01
N PRO A 38 98.69 23.88 6.09
CA PRO A 38 97.33 23.91 6.69
C PRO A 38 96.88 25.34 7.14
N ARG A 39 95.60 25.52 7.55
CA ARG A 39 95.15 26.20 8.81
C ARG A 39 93.66 26.58 8.82
N GLY A 40 93.01 26.34 9.96
CA GLY A 40 91.81 27.07 10.40
C GLY A 40 90.62 26.21 10.83
N ALA A 41 90.54 25.84 12.11
CA ALA A 41 89.28 25.36 12.71
C ALA A 41 88.34 26.54 12.99
N PRO A 42 87.00 26.35 12.89
CA PRO A 42 86.20 26.58 14.09
C PRO A 42 84.99 25.64 14.31
N GLN A 43 84.54 25.66 15.56
CA GLN A 43 83.48 24.90 16.24
C GLN A 43 82.07 24.94 15.61
N LYS A 44 81.27 23.85 15.78
CA LYS A 44 79.86 23.80 16.31
C LYS A 44 79.15 22.43 16.07
N PRO A 45 78.84 21.62 17.13
CA PRO A 45 77.95 20.45 17.00
C PRO A 45 76.53 20.62 17.64
N ARG A 46 76.17 21.80 18.17
CA ARG A 46 74.91 21.97 18.94
C ARG A 46 73.64 22.20 18.10
N ARG A 47 73.72 22.86 16.94
CA ARG A 47 72.53 23.20 16.10
C ARG A 47 71.95 21.99 15.36
N ARG A 48 72.79 21.06 14.91
CA ARG A 48 72.36 19.81 14.24
C ARG A 48 71.60 18.87 15.16
N ARG A 49 71.96 18.79 16.46
CA ARG A 49 71.27 17.95 17.44
C ARG A 49 69.87 18.45 17.80
N MET A 50 69.65 19.77 17.86
CA MET A 50 68.30 20.34 18.04
C MET A 50 67.40 20.10 16.82
N VAL A 51 67.93 20.22 15.60
CA VAL A 51 67.16 19.94 14.38
C VAL A 51 66.81 18.45 14.28
N LEU A 52 67.75 17.55 14.59
CA LEU A 52 67.50 16.10 14.58
C LEU A 52 66.47 15.69 15.65
N ALA A 53 66.55 16.26 16.86
CA ALA A 53 65.60 16.00 17.93
C ALA A 53 64.20 16.54 17.60
N ALA A 54 64.10 17.71 16.95
CA ALA A 54 62.84 18.26 16.47
C ALA A 54 62.23 17.41 15.34
N CYS A 55 63.06 16.90 14.41
CA CYS A 55 62.61 15.99 13.36
C CYS A 55 62.18 14.61 13.90
N LEU A 56 62.85 14.08 14.93
CA LEU A 56 62.50 12.81 15.58
C LEU A 56 61.23 12.96 16.43
N ALA A 57 61.09 14.06 17.16
CA ALA A 57 59.86 14.38 17.88
C ALA A 57 58.69 14.58 16.90
N ALA A 58 58.91 15.30 15.80
CA ALA A 58 57.92 15.43 14.73
C ALA A 58 57.59 14.07 14.09
N PHE A 59 58.57 13.18 13.89
CA PHE A 59 58.37 11.83 13.35
C PHE A 59 57.61 10.92 14.31
N VAL A 60 57.90 10.96 15.61
CA VAL A 60 57.17 10.18 16.63
C VAL A 60 55.75 10.71 16.79
N VAL A 61 55.56 12.03 16.75
CA VAL A 61 54.23 12.66 16.77
C VAL A 61 53.45 12.32 15.50
N THR A 62 54.06 12.33 14.31
CA THR A 62 53.39 11.92 13.06
C THR A 62 53.16 10.41 12.97
N SER A 63 54.02 9.59 13.56
CA SER A 63 53.86 8.13 13.63
C SER A 63 52.77 7.74 14.62
N ALA A 64 52.74 8.35 15.81
CA ALA A 64 51.68 8.17 16.80
C ALA A 64 50.33 8.72 16.28
N ALA A 65 50.34 9.89 15.64
CA ALA A 65 49.16 10.42 14.94
C ALA A 65 48.74 9.51 13.79
N GLY A 66 49.66 8.84 13.10
CA GLY A 66 49.37 7.87 12.04
C GLY A 66 48.71 6.59 12.56
N VAL A 67 49.11 6.09 13.73
CA VAL A 67 48.47 4.94 14.39
C VAL A 67 47.07 5.31 14.88
N THR A 68 46.90 6.47 15.52
CA THR A 68 45.56 6.91 15.97
C THR A 68 44.63 7.22 14.80
N PHE A 69 45.14 7.73 13.67
CA PHE A 69 44.36 7.89 12.44
C PHE A 69 44.00 6.55 11.80
N TYR A 70 44.89 5.55 11.88
CA TYR A 70 44.62 4.20 11.39
C TYR A 70 43.52 3.53 12.22
N ASP A 71 43.57 3.65 13.55
CA ASP A 71 42.52 3.16 14.44
C ASP A 71 41.18 3.89 14.20
N LEU A 72 41.19 5.23 14.06
CA LEU A 72 40.00 6.01 13.71
C LEU A 72 39.43 5.55 12.35
N LYS A 73 40.29 5.29 11.35
CA LYS A 73 39.87 4.77 10.04
C LYS A 73 39.24 3.38 10.17
N ARG A 74 39.82 2.48 10.97
CA ARG A 74 39.26 1.15 11.23
C ARG A 74 37.90 1.27 11.90
N ARG A 75 37.79 2.10 12.96
CA ARG A 75 36.55 2.34 13.68
C ARG A 75 35.47 2.96 12.79
N ALA A 76 35.83 3.92 11.94
CA ALA A 76 34.93 4.50 10.95
C ALA A 76 34.41 3.45 9.95
N PHE A 77 35.23 2.46 9.59
CA PHE A 77 34.82 1.36 8.72
C PHE A 77 33.85 0.39 9.40
N GLU A 78 34.11 0.03 10.66
CA GLU A 78 33.19 -0.78 11.48
C GLU A 78 31.86 -0.05 11.72
N ALA A 79 31.92 1.23 12.08
CA ALA A 79 30.76 2.10 12.26
C ALA A 79 29.93 2.18 10.96
N LYS A 80 30.58 2.25 9.80
CA LYS A 80 29.89 2.23 8.50
C LYS A 80 29.05 0.97 8.30
N GLU A 81 29.59 -0.22 8.62
CA GLU A 81 28.84 -1.48 8.48
C GLU A 81 27.67 -1.57 9.46
N SER A 82 27.91 -1.20 10.73
CA SER A 82 26.88 -1.13 11.77
C SER A 82 25.76 -0.15 11.41
N VAL A 83 26.11 1.05 10.96
CA VAL A 83 25.14 2.07 10.54
C VAL A 83 24.35 1.59 9.32
N ALA A 84 25.00 0.95 8.34
CA ALA A 84 24.29 0.41 7.18
C ALA A 84 23.28 -0.70 7.57
N ALA A 85 23.66 -1.60 8.47
CA ALA A 85 22.77 -2.65 8.96
C ALA A 85 21.56 -2.07 9.72
N ASN A 86 21.80 -1.14 10.66
CA ASN A 86 20.73 -0.49 11.39
C ASN A 86 19.84 0.38 10.49
N LEU A 87 20.41 1.07 9.49
CA LEU A 87 19.62 1.83 8.51
C LEU A 87 18.67 0.93 7.72
N LYS A 88 19.09 -0.31 7.42
CA LYS A 88 18.24 -1.31 6.78
C LYS A 88 17.06 -1.69 7.68
N GLU A 89 17.29 -1.88 8.97
CA GLU A 89 16.23 -2.14 9.94
C GLU A 89 15.27 -0.95 10.08
N VAL A 90 15.81 0.27 10.12
CA VAL A 90 15.01 1.51 10.13
C VAL A 90 14.14 1.60 8.88
N ALA A 91 14.72 1.37 7.70
CA ALA A 91 13.99 1.36 6.44
C ALA A 91 12.88 0.31 6.42
N ALA A 92 13.12 -0.88 6.98
CA ALA A 92 12.13 -1.95 7.12
C ALA A 92 11.02 -1.61 8.15
N ALA A 93 11.38 -0.96 9.25
CA ALA A 93 10.43 -0.49 10.25
C ALA A 93 9.50 0.59 9.67
N PHE A 94 10.05 1.56 8.93
CA PHE A 94 9.25 2.54 8.19
C PHE A 94 8.38 1.90 7.11
N GLN A 95 8.86 0.85 6.41
CA GLN A 95 8.05 0.11 5.43
C GLN A 95 6.85 -0.60 6.04
N SER A 96 7.03 -1.17 7.24
CA SER A 96 6.00 -1.93 7.94
C SER A 96 5.09 -1.08 8.82
N PHE A 97 5.29 0.25 8.83
CA PHE A 97 4.64 1.19 9.74
C PHE A 97 4.84 0.86 11.23
N ASP A 98 5.83 0.02 11.55
CA ASP A 98 6.17 -0.37 12.91
C ASP A 98 7.24 0.59 13.45
N ILE A 99 6.77 1.79 13.78
CA ILE A 99 7.62 2.91 14.16
C ILE A 99 8.34 2.65 15.50
N ALA A 100 7.81 1.75 16.32
CA ALA A 100 8.46 1.30 17.55
C ALA A 100 9.75 0.51 17.25
N LYS A 101 9.73 -0.35 16.22
CA LYS A 101 10.91 -1.12 15.79
C LYS A 101 12.05 -0.24 15.27
N ALA A 102 11.77 0.98 14.80
CA ALA A 102 12.82 1.89 14.33
C ALA A 102 13.68 2.46 15.48
N ARG A 103 13.19 2.47 16.73
CA ARG A 103 13.84 3.18 17.85
C ARG A 103 15.19 2.59 18.24
N ALA A 104 15.25 1.27 18.44
CA ALA A 104 16.47 0.59 18.83
C ALA A 104 17.59 0.78 17.78
N PRO A 105 17.37 0.53 16.49
CA PRO A 105 18.40 0.76 15.48
C PRO A 105 18.75 2.25 15.30
N LEU A 106 17.79 3.19 15.40
CA LEU A 106 18.10 4.63 15.41
C LEU A 106 18.98 5.04 16.59
N ARG A 107 18.73 4.49 17.79
CA ARG A 107 19.58 4.73 18.98
C ARG A 107 20.97 4.15 18.78
N ALA A 108 21.08 2.92 18.26
CA ALA A 108 22.35 2.28 17.96
C ALA A 108 23.18 3.12 16.97
N ILE A 109 22.55 3.62 15.91
CA ILE A 109 23.21 4.52 14.95
C ILE A 109 23.69 5.80 15.63
N LYS A 110 22.83 6.45 16.41
CA LYS A 110 23.18 7.68 17.12
C LYS A 110 24.37 7.46 18.05
N THR A 111 24.35 6.41 18.87
CA THR A 111 25.42 6.08 19.81
C THR A 111 26.74 5.78 19.10
N GLU A 112 26.72 5.00 18.02
CA GLU A 112 27.91 4.66 17.25
C GLU A 112 28.56 5.92 16.63
N LEU A 113 27.75 6.84 16.11
CA LEU A 113 28.22 8.08 15.50
C LEU A 113 28.70 9.11 16.54
N GLU A 114 28.07 9.16 17.71
CA GLU A 114 28.53 9.98 18.84
C GLU A 114 29.90 9.49 19.34
N ALA A 115 30.10 8.18 19.45
CA ALA A 115 31.38 7.59 19.80
C ALA A 115 32.46 7.92 18.75
N LEU A 116 32.16 7.75 17.46
CA LEU A 116 33.08 8.09 16.37
C LEU A 116 33.45 9.58 16.38
N ARG A 117 32.48 10.47 16.65
CA ARG A 117 32.71 11.91 16.78
C ARG A 117 33.63 12.22 17.96
N ALA A 118 33.39 11.61 19.12
CA ALA A 118 34.19 11.82 20.31
C ALA A 118 35.64 11.37 20.10
N GLU A 119 35.85 10.20 19.48
CA GLU A 119 37.19 9.70 19.12
C GLU A 119 37.90 10.62 18.12
N ALA A 120 37.20 11.06 17.06
CA ALA A 120 37.75 11.99 16.07
C ALA A 120 38.13 13.34 16.71
N SER A 121 37.32 13.84 17.64
CA SER A 121 37.60 15.07 18.38
C SER A 121 38.79 14.93 19.32
N ALA A 122 38.91 13.79 20.02
CA ALA A 122 39.98 13.54 20.98
C ALA A 122 41.38 13.56 20.34
N ILE A 123 41.47 13.20 19.05
CA ILE A 123 42.73 13.17 18.30
C ILE A 123 42.94 14.41 17.41
N GLY A 124 42.08 15.43 17.51
CA GLY A 124 42.18 16.64 16.67
C GLY A 124 41.93 16.38 15.18
N ALA A 125 41.24 15.29 14.82
CA ALA A 125 41.04 14.92 13.41
C ALA A 125 40.27 15.99 12.64
N PHE A 126 39.31 16.67 13.28
CA PHE A 126 38.54 17.75 12.65
C PHE A 126 39.38 18.98 12.33
N GLU A 127 40.36 19.32 13.17
CA GLU A 127 41.31 20.42 12.93
C GLU A 127 42.28 20.06 11.81
N LEU A 128 42.72 18.80 11.77
CA LEU A 128 43.51 18.24 10.68
C LEU A 128 42.75 18.19 9.36
N PHE A 129 41.45 17.87 9.37
CA PHE A 129 40.59 17.93 8.18
C PHE A 129 40.41 19.37 7.69
N ALA A 130 40.30 20.34 8.59
CA ALA A 130 40.24 21.76 8.23
C ALA A 130 41.56 22.27 7.61
N LEU A 131 42.72 21.85 8.14
CA LEU A 131 44.04 22.15 7.60
C LEU A 131 44.31 21.43 6.27
N GLY A 132 43.99 20.14 6.20
CA GLY A 132 44.14 19.28 5.03
C GLY A 132 43.15 19.57 3.90
N GLY A 133 42.01 20.21 4.22
CA GLY A 133 41.00 20.64 3.25
C GLY A 133 41.51 21.61 2.19
N LYS A 134 42.66 22.28 2.41
CA LYS A 134 43.35 23.10 1.40
C LYS A 134 44.05 22.26 0.33
N LEU A 135 44.45 21.02 0.64
CA LEU A 135 45.14 20.08 -0.25
C LEU A 135 44.19 19.01 -0.80
N PHE A 136 43.20 18.59 -0.01
CA PHE A 136 42.18 17.62 -0.38
C PHE A 136 40.80 18.16 0.04
N PRO A 137 40.08 18.87 -0.85
CA PRO A 137 38.80 19.52 -0.54
C PRO A 137 37.77 18.59 0.12
N VAL A 138 37.79 17.31 -0.26
CA VAL A 138 36.95 16.22 0.24
C VAL A 138 36.96 16.08 1.77
N LEU A 139 38.08 16.37 2.44
CA LEU A 139 38.19 16.21 3.90
C LEU A 139 37.42 17.28 4.68
N LYS A 140 37.15 18.44 4.07
CA LYS A 140 36.48 19.56 4.72
C LYS A 140 35.01 19.28 5.05
N ASP A 141 34.38 18.39 4.29
CA ASP A 141 32.93 18.16 4.37
C ASP A 141 32.56 17.03 5.35
N ILE A 142 33.54 16.26 5.84
CA ILE A 142 33.34 15.12 6.76
C ILE A 142 32.70 15.53 8.11
N PRO A 143 33.15 16.60 8.81
CA PRO A 143 32.54 17.00 10.07
C PRO A 143 31.06 17.38 9.90
N GLY A 144 30.75 18.16 8.86
CA GLY A 144 29.38 18.56 8.55
C GLY A 144 28.47 17.38 8.18
N ALA A 145 28.98 16.41 7.42
CA ALA A 145 28.24 15.20 7.10
C ALA A 145 27.92 14.36 8.34
N LEU A 146 28.86 14.25 9.29
CA LEU A 146 28.65 13.55 10.56
C LEU A 146 27.62 14.28 11.43
N ASP A 147 27.69 15.61 11.49
CA ASP A 147 26.72 16.45 12.21
C ASP A 147 25.31 16.32 11.64
N ASP A 148 25.16 16.39 10.31
CA ASP A 148 23.86 16.23 9.65
C ASP A 148 23.28 14.83 9.88
N PHE A 149 24.12 13.78 9.94
CA PHE A 149 23.65 12.42 10.19
C PHE A 149 23.17 12.24 11.64
N LEU A 150 23.93 12.78 12.59
CA LEU A 150 23.53 12.78 14.01
C LEU A 150 22.22 13.54 14.22
N ALA A 151 22.07 14.70 13.58
CA ALA A 151 20.84 15.48 13.60
C ALA A 151 19.67 14.69 12.98
N PHE A 152 19.86 14.04 11.82
CA PHE A 152 18.84 13.21 11.18
C PHE A 152 18.36 12.08 12.10
N SER A 153 19.30 11.37 12.72
CA SER A 153 19.00 10.25 13.63
C SER A 153 18.26 10.73 14.88
N GLY A 154 18.65 11.89 15.43
CA GLY A 154 17.98 12.54 16.55
C GLY A 154 16.54 12.95 16.22
N THR A 155 16.32 13.60 15.08
CA THR A 155 14.99 14.00 14.63
C THR A 155 14.10 12.78 14.32
N ALA A 156 14.64 11.73 13.70
CA ALA A 156 13.89 10.51 13.45
C ALA A 156 13.40 9.83 14.75
N LEU A 157 14.19 9.88 15.82
CA LEU A 157 13.78 9.40 17.14
C LEU A 157 12.63 10.23 17.72
N GLN A 158 12.69 11.56 17.61
CA GLN A 158 11.61 12.45 18.07
C GLN A 158 10.30 12.19 17.31
N VAL A 159 10.37 12.03 15.98
CA VAL A 159 9.22 11.64 15.16
C VAL A 159 8.64 10.30 15.61
N SER A 160 9.49 9.30 15.88
CA SER A 160 9.05 8.00 16.39
C SER A 160 8.39 8.09 17.78
N GLU A 161 8.85 9.00 18.63
CA GLU A 161 8.25 9.25 19.95
C GLU A 161 6.85 9.88 19.82
N GLU A 162 6.71 10.93 19.03
CA GLU A 162 5.41 11.60 18.80
C GLU A 162 4.40 10.68 18.10
N LEU A 163 4.81 9.95 17.06
CA LEU A 163 3.93 9.01 16.37
C LEU A 163 3.40 7.92 17.30
N SER A 164 4.21 7.45 18.23
CA SER A 164 3.79 6.44 19.22
C SER A 164 2.82 7.00 20.26
N VAL A 165 2.90 8.30 20.57
CA VAL A 165 1.88 8.98 21.37
C VAL A 165 0.56 9.05 20.60
N LEU A 166 0.61 9.40 19.31
CA LEU A 166 -0.57 9.42 18.44
C LEU A 166 -1.17 8.03 18.26
N GLU A 167 -0.37 7.00 18.04
CA GLU A 167 -0.83 5.61 17.93
C GLU A 167 -1.65 5.17 19.16
N ARG A 168 -1.22 5.57 20.36
CA ARG A 168 -1.91 5.23 21.61
C ARG A 168 -3.10 6.14 21.94
N GLY A 169 -3.17 7.35 21.37
CA GLY A 169 -4.02 8.41 21.92
C GLY A 169 -4.77 9.29 20.93
N ALA A 170 -4.42 9.29 19.63
CA ALA A 170 -4.99 10.20 18.65
C ALA A 170 -6.51 10.04 18.54
N PHE A 171 -7.00 8.80 18.44
CA PHE A 171 -8.43 8.53 18.40
C PHE A 171 -9.12 9.09 19.65
N GLY A 172 -8.63 8.77 20.85
CA GLY A 172 -9.19 9.33 22.09
C GLY A 172 -9.19 10.86 22.12
N MET A 173 -8.10 11.51 21.67
CA MET A 173 -8.00 12.98 21.63
C MET A 173 -9.11 13.62 20.80
N MET A 174 -9.53 12.99 19.70
CA MET A 174 -10.61 13.49 18.84
C MET A 174 -11.98 13.49 19.55
N PHE A 175 -12.23 12.54 20.46
CA PHE A 175 -13.52 12.40 21.14
C PHE A 175 -13.54 13.03 22.54
N THR A 176 -12.39 13.35 23.13
CA THR A 176 -12.30 13.93 24.49
C THR A 176 -12.05 15.43 24.49
N GLY A 177 -12.32 16.14 23.39
CA GLY A 177 -12.10 17.59 23.30
C GLY A 177 -10.62 18.02 23.22
N ARG A 178 -9.70 17.09 22.95
CA ARG A 178 -8.24 17.33 22.87
C ARG A 178 -7.76 17.43 21.41
N GLY A 179 -8.66 17.72 20.48
CA GLY A 179 -8.35 17.95 19.06
C GLY A 179 -7.23 18.96 18.78
N PRO A 180 -7.17 20.12 19.47
CA PRO A 180 -6.06 21.05 19.30
C PRO A 180 -4.70 20.46 19.64
N GLU A 181 -4.62 19.61 20.68
CA GLU A 181 -3.39 18.90 21.03
C GLU A 181 -2.99 17.90 19.92
N LEU A 182 -3.97 17.18 19.36
CA LEU A 182 -3.73 16.29 18.21
C LEU A 182 -3.16 17.06 17.02
N LEU A 183 -3.75 18.22 16.68
CA LEU A 183 -3.29 19.06 15.57
C LEU A 183 -1.89 19.63 15.82
N GLU A 184 -1.59 20.05 17.04
CA GLU A 184 -0.27 20.54 17.44
C GLU A 184 0.78 19.44 17.28
N ARG A 185 0.50 18.22 17.75
CA ARG A 185 1.39 17.06 17.60
C ARG A 185 1.62 16.68 16.14
N LEU A 186 0.55 16.62 15.34
CA LEU A 186 0.67 16.40 13.90
C LEU A 186 1.52 17.49 13.23
N GLY A 187 1.37 18.75 13.67
CA GLY A 187 2.19 19.86 13.19
C GLY A 187 3.66 19.76 13.59
N ARG A 188 3.96 19.29 14.81
CA ARG A 188 5.33 19.00 15.23
C ARG A 188 5.95 17.90 14.38
N ILE A 189 5.23 16.81 14.12
CA ILE A 189 5.71 15.72 13.26
C ILE A 189 5.97 16.22 11.83
N ASP A 190 5.06 16.99 11.23
CA ASP A 190 5.26 17.58 9.89
C ASP A 190 6.49 18.48 9.83
N GLY A 191 6.71 19.32 10.85
CA GLY A 191 7.91 20.14 10.99
C GLY A 191 9.20 19.32 11.07
N GLU A 192 9.21 18.27 11.88
CA GLU A 192 10.38 17.38 12.02
C GLU A 192 10.64 16.57 10.75
N VAL A 193 9.60 16.07 10.07
CA VAL A 193 9.75 15.40 8.76
C VAL A 193 10.33 16.36 7.71
N THR A 194 9.89 17.63 7.71
CA THR A 194 10.45 18.67 6.85
C THR A 194 11.93 18.89 7.13
N HIS A 195 12.31 18.94 8.40
CA HIS A 195 13.70 19.06 8.82
C HIS A 195 14.54 17.85 8.39
N MET A 196 14.01 16.63 8.55
CA MET A 196 14.66 15.39 8.08
C MET A 196 14.91 15.39 6.58
N LEU A 197 13.95 15.86 5.77
CA LEU A 197 14.12 15.97 4.31
C LEU A 197 15.26 16.94 3.95
N GLY A 198 15.37 18.06 4.66
CA GLY A 198 16.47 19.02 4.50
C GLY A 198 17.82 18.42 4.88
N LEU A 199 17.90 17.74 6.03
CA LEU A 199 19.10 17.04 6.50
C LEU A 199 19.54 15.96 5.50
N ALA A 200 18.60 15.16 5.01
CA ALA A 200 18.87 14.14 4.03
C ALA A 200 19.39 14.76 2.71
N SER A 201 18.79 15.84 2.19
CA SER A 201 19.33 16.54 1.01
C SER A 201 20.77 17.02 1.20
N ARG A 202 21.14 17.49 2.40
CA ARG A 202 22.53 17.87 2.71
C ARG A 202 23.45 16.64 2.76
N LEU A 203 23.02 15.57 3.41
CA LEU A 203 23.75 14.29 3.45
C LEU A 203 24.02 13.75 2.05
N GLN A 204 23.05 13.82 1.13
CA GLN A 204 23.22 13.44 -0.27
C GLN A 204 24.32 14.26 -0.97
N SER A 205 24.34 15.56 -0.72
CA SER A 205 25.33 16.48 -1.30
C SER A 205 26.73 16.21 -0.73
N SER A 206 26.83 16.02 0.59
CA SER A 206 28.08 15.66 1.27
C SER A 206 28.60 14.30 0.81
N ALA A 207 27.74 13.30 0.66
CA ALA A 207 28.13 11.99 0.16
C ALA A 207 28.64 12.05 -1.29
N ALA A 208 27.98 12.83 -2.16
CA ALA A 208 28.45 13.04 -3.52
C ALA A 208 29.85 13.69 -3.57
N ALA A 209 30.11 14.70 -2.72
CA ALA A 209 31.42 15.32 -2.58
C ALA A 209 32.49 14.32 -2.09
N LEU A 210 32.10 13.42 -1.18
CA LEU A 210 32.94 12.34 -0.66
C LEU A 210 33.08 11.15 -1.63
N ARG A 211 32.43 11.18 -2.79
CA ARG A 211 32.27 10.03 -3.71
C ARG A 211 31.71 8.78 -3.01
N TRP A 212 30.96 9.00 -1.94
CA TRP A 212 30.22 7.97 -1.23
C TRP A 212 28.87 7.78 -1.93
N GLN A 213 28.65 6.56 -2.43
CA GLN A 213 27.34 6.13 -2.91
C GLN A 213 26.48 5.63 -1.75
N PHE A 214 25.31 6.25 -1.56
CA PHE A 214 24.30 5.69 -0.67
C PHE A 214 23.73 4.38 -1.24
N PRO A 215 23.35 3.43 -0.38
CA PRO A 215 22.53 2.29 -0.80
C PRO A 215 21.24 2.75 -1.50
N GLY A 216 20.69 1.95 -2.42
CA GLY A 216 19.45 2.29 -3.15
C GLY A 216 18.25 2.54 -2.23
N GLU A 217 18.30 1.96 -1.02
CA GLU A 217 17.35 2.14 0.06
C GLU A 217 17.22 3.60 0.52
N TYR A 218 18.27 4.41 0.39
CA TYR A 218 18.24 5.83 0.74
C TYR A 218 17.25 6.63 -0.12
N LEU A 219 17.26 6.43 -1.44
CA LEU A 219 16.30 7.07 -2.33
C LEU A 219 14.87 6.61 -2.00
N SER A 220 14.71 5.33 -1.66
CA SER A 220 13.43 4.78 -1.22
C SER A 220 12.94 5.45 0.07
N LEU A 221 13.84 5.74 1.01
CA LEU A 221 13.54 6.43 2.27
C LEU A 221 13.08 7.86 2.00
N MET A 222 13.77 8.59 1.12
CA MET A 222 13.39 9.96 0.74
C MET A 222 12.00 10.02 0.13
N VAL A 223 11.71 9.14 -0.83
CA VAL A 223 10.38 9.07 -1.45
C VAL A 223 9.30 8.76 -0.40
N LYS A 224 9.58 7.86 0.55
CA LYS A 224 8.66 7.56 1.66
C LYS A 224 8.45 8.77 2.57
N LEU A 225 9.51 9.47 2.97
CA LEU A 225 9.42 10.67 3.81
C LEU A 225 8.56 11.75 3.15
N TYR A 226 8.75 12.03 1.85
CA TYR A 226 7.89 12.96 1.10
C TYR A 226 6.43 12.52 1.09
N ARG A 227 6.16 11.22 0.89
CA ARG A 227 4.80 10.68 0.92
C ARG A 227 4.16 10.82 2.32
N HIS A 228 4.91 10.53 3.38
CA HIS A 228 4.42 10.70 4.75
C HIS A 228 4.19 12.17 5.09
N GLN A 229 5.04 13.08 4.62
CA GLN A 229 4.82 14.52 4.78
C GLN A 229 3.51 14.95 4.10
N ALA A 230 3.29 14.54 2.85
CA ALA A 230 2.06 14.85 2.12
C ALA A 230 0.81 14.27 2.83
N LEU A 231 0.89 13.05 3.37
CA LEU A 231 -0.14 12.46 4.22
C LEU A 231 -0.42 13.32 5.45
N LEU A 232 0.62 13.71 6.21
CA LEU A 232 0.47 14.50 7.42
C LEU A 232 -0.18 15.85 7.11
N GLN A 233 0.21 16.49 6.01
CA GLN A 233 -0.39 17.74 5.55
C GLN A 233 -1.86 17.56 5.15
N GLY A 234 -2.19 16.51 4.38
CA GLY A 234 -3.56 16.18 4.02
C GLY A 234 -4.42 15.87 5.25
N LEU A 235 -3.90 15.11 6.21
CA LEU A 235 -4.60 14.76 7.45
C LEU A 235 -4.81 16.00 8.33
N ARG A 236 -3.79 16.86 8.45
CA ARG A 236 -3.92 18.13 9.16
C ARG A 236 -4.91 19.06 8.50
N GLY A 237 -4.94 19.14 7.17
CA GLY A 237 -5.96 19.92 6.44
C GLY A 237 -7.36 19.39 6.72
N PHE A 238 -7.55 18.06 6.62
CA PHE A 238 -8.83 17.43 6.90
C PHE A 238 -9.31 17.62 8.35
N LEU A 239 -8.42 17.49 9.33
CA LEU A 239 -8.78 17.60 10.75
C LEU A 239 -8.79 19.04 11.27
N GLY A 240 -7.98 19.93 10.68
CA GLY A 240 -7.54 21.19 11.29
C GLY A 240 -8.21 22.45 10.79
N ASP A 241 -9.10 22.35 9.82
CA ASP A 241 -9.78 23.52 9.28
C ASP A 241 -10.78 24.13 10.28
N ALA A 242 -10.92 25.46 10.23
CA ALA A 242 -11.95 26.19 10.97
C ALA A 242 -13.37 25.81 10.51
N LYS A 243 -13.49 25.31 9.27
CA LYS A 243 -14.73 24.77 8.73
C LYS A 243 -14.87 23.29 9.12
N PRO A 244 -16.08 22.80 9.40
CA PRO A 244 -16.29 21.38 9.64
C PRO A 244 -15.94 20.54 8.41
N ALA A 245 -15.19 19.46 8.63
CA ALA A 245 -14.96 18.40 7.67
C ALA A 245 -15.89 17.23 7.94
N TYR A 246 -16.44 16.63 6.88
CA TYR A 246 -17.41 15.54 6.99
C TYR A 246 -16.82 14.24 6.47
N LEU A 247 -16.94 13.17 7.26
CA LEU A 247 -16.56 11.80 6.92
C LEU A 247 -17.80 10.91 6.93
N ALA A 248 -18.05 10.18 5.85
CA ALA A 248 -19.11 9.18 5.81
C ALA A 248 -18.57 7.78 6.18
N LEU A 249 -19.17 7.13 7.17
CA LEU A 249 -18.95 5.71 7.46
C LEU A 249 -20.10 4.92 6.83
N LEU A 250 -19.83 4.17 5.76
CA LEU A 250 -20.79 3.37 5.01
C LEU A 250 -20.85 1.95 5.58
N PHE A 251 -21.97 1.56 6.18
CA PHE A 251 -22.13 0.23 6.77
C PHE A 251 -22.69 -0.75 5.74
N GLN A 252 -21.88 -1.74 5.39
CA GLN A 252 -22.18 -2.73 4.36
C GLN A 252 -22.68 -4.03 4.98
N ASN A 253 -23.82 -4.52 4.49
CA ASN A 253 -24.39 -5.80 4.87
C ASN A 253 -24.02 -6.87 3.82
N PRO A 254 -23.05 -7.76 4.09
CA PRO A 254 -22.65 -8.82 3.16
C PRO A 254 -23.73 -9.90 2.95
N SER A 255 -24.81 -9.88 3.74
CA SER A 255 -25.95 -10.78 3.50
C SER A 255 -26.75 -10.42 2.24
N GLU A 256 -26.54 -9.21 1.70
CA GLU A 256 -27.11 -8.73 0.44
C GLU A 256 -25.97 -8.22 -0.43
N MET A 257 -25.36 -9.10 -1.21
CA MET A 257 -24.05 -8.82 -1.80
C MET A 257 -24.09 -7.69 -2.84
N ARG A 258 -23.10 -6.80 -2.78
CA ARG A 258 -22.75 -5.80 -3.80
C ARG A 258 -21.26 -5.90 -4.10
N PRO A 259 -20.80 -5.40 -5.26
CA PRO A 259 -19.42 -5.55 -5.71
C PRO A 259 -18.36 -5.16 -4.68
N THR A 260 -18.57 -4.14 -3.83
CA THR A 260 -17.57 -3.77 -2.81
C THR A 260 -17.78 -4.35 -1.41
N GLY A 261 -18.71 -5.29 -1.19
CA GLY A 261 -18.82 -5.96 0.11
C GLY A 261 -20.24 -6.33 0.54
N GLY A 262 -21.21 -5.49 0.21
CA GLY A 262 -22.59 -5.67 0.66
C GLY A 262 -23.45 -4.44 0.45
N PHE A 263 -24.75 -4.57 0.67
CA PHE A 263 -25.70 -3.46 0.56
C PHE A 263 -25.41 -2.38 1.60
N ILE A 264 -25.38 -1.12 1.19
CA ILE A 264 -25.21 0.03 2.10
C ILE A 264 -26.57 0.32 2.71
N GLY A 265 -26.89 -0.30 3.84
CA GLY A 265 -28.18 -0.11 4.51
C GLY A 265 -28.23 1.17 5.34
N SER A 266 -27.12 1.54 5.95
CA SER A 266 -27.02 2.71 6.83
C SER A 266 -25.64 3.34 6.71
N TYR A 267 -25.54 4.55 7.20
CA TYR A 267 -24.27 5.25 7.29
C TYR A 267 -24.24 6.15 8.52
N ALA A 268 -23.03 6.51 8.95
CA ALA A 268 -22.82 7.56 9.92
C ALA A 268 -22.09 8.73 9.26
N VAL A 269 -22.38 9.96 9.68
CA VAL A 269 -21.61 11.15 9.36
C VAL A 269 -20.86 11.58 10.60
N LEU A 270 -19.54 11.59 10.51
CA LEU A 270 -18.68 12.19 11.52
C LEU A 270 -18.34 13.61 11.09
N THR A 271 -18.70 14.57 11.92
CA THR A 271 -18.32 15.98 11.75
C THR A 271 -17.06 16.23 12.56
N VAL A 272 -16.00 16.65 11.89
CA VAL A 272 -14.71 16.96 12.51
C VAL A 272 -14.42 18.45 12.39
N GLN A 273 -14.04 19.09 13.49
CA GLN A 273 -13.66 20.50 13.49
C GLN A 273 -12.57 20.74 14.54
N ASN A 274 -11.50 21.45 14.16
CA ASN A 274 -10.35 21.74 15.04
C ASN A 274 -9.81 20.48 15.74
N GLY A 275 -9.74 19.37 15.00
CA GLY A 275 -9.24 18.07 15.47
C GLY A 275 -10.21 17.29 16.35
N ASN A 276 -11.41 17.82 16.65
CA ASN A 276 -12.42 17.16 17.46
C ASN A 276 -13.53 16.58 16.59
N VAL A 277 -14.04 15.41 16.95
CA VAL A 277 -15.36 14.96 16.49
C VAL A 277 -16.40 15.74 17.26
N THR A 278 -17.12 16.62 16.57
CA THR A 278 -18.13 17.50 17.18
C THR A 278 -19.54 16.93 17.08
N ASP A 279 -19.79 16.06 16.10
CA ASP A 279 -21.08 15.42 15.89
C ASP A 279 -20.95 14.04 15.22
N ILE A 280 -21.91 13.17 15.53
CA ILE A 280 -22.01 11.80 15.00
C ILE A 280 -23.49 11.55 14.66
N ASP A 281 -23.81 11.59 13.37
CA ASP A 281 -25.18 11.44 12.89
C ASP A 281 -25.35 10.12 12.12
N VAL A 282 -26.13 9.20 12.69
CA VAL A 282 -26.39 7.88 12.10
C VAL A 282 -27.75 7.88 11.41
N ARG A 283 -27.78 7.51 10.13
CA ARG A 283 -28.99 7.57 9.30
C ARG A 283 -29.25 6.29 8.52
N ASP A 284 -30.53 6.12 8.19
CA ASP A 284 -30.93 5.15 7.18
C ASP A 284 -30.53 5.70 5.80
N ILE A 285 -29.96 4.85 4.95
CA ILE A 285 -29.59 5.23 3.58
C ILE A 285 -30.80 5.70 2.74
N TYR A 286 -32.01 5.27 3.10
CA TYR A 286 -33.22 5.70 2.39
C TYR A 286 -33.58 7.17 2.66
N ASP A 287 -33.12 7.76 3.78
CA ASP A 287 -33.36 9.16 4.14
C ASP A 287 -32.79 10.13 3.08
N PRO A 288 -31.49 10.06 2.71
CA PRO A 288 -30.94 10.90 1.63
C PRO A 288 -31.44 10.47 0.24
N ASP A 289 -31.59 9.18 -0.03
CA ASP A 289 -32.05 8.70 -1.35
C ASP A 289 -33.46 9.19 -1.70
N GLY A 290 -34.35 9.29 -0.70
CA GLY A 290 -35.70 9.83 -0.86
C GLY A 290 -35.74 11.34 -1.14
N GLN A 291 -34.61 12.04 -0.98
CA GLN A 291 -34.48 13.48 -1.08
C GLN A 291 -33.59 13.94 -2.25
N LEU A 292 -33.32 13.03 -3.21
CA LEU A 292 -32.67 13.37 -4.46
C LEU A 292 -33.66 14.07 -5.41
N ASP A 293 -33.37 15.31 -5.79
CA ASP A 293 -34.20 16.05 -6.76
C ASP A 293 -34.10 15.47 -8.17
N LYS A 294 -32.89 15.04 -8.57
CA LYS A 294 -32.63 14.49 -9.89
C LYS A 294 -32.60 12.97 -9.84
N ALA A 295 -33.34 12.33 -10.74
CA ALA A 295 -33.30 10.89 -10.89
C ALA A 295 -32.13 10.48 -11.79
N VAL A 296 -31.23 9.65 -11.27
CA VAL A 296 -30.15 9.03 -12.04
C VAL A 296 -30.59 7.63 -12.45
N LEU A 297 -30.34 7.26 -13.71
CA LEU A 297 -30.64 5.93 -14.23
C LEU A 297 -29.67 4.90 -13.62
N PRO A 298 -30.17 3.81 -12.99
CA PRO A 298 -29.30 2.74 -12.50
C PRO A 298 -28.60 1.99 -13.63
N PRO A 299 -27.42 1.38 -13.37
CA PRO A 299 -26.84 0.37 -14.22
C PRO A 299 -27.86 -0.70 -14.62
N ARG A 300 -27.86 -1.14 -15.88
CA ARG A 300 -28.90 -2.04 -16.41
C ARG A 300 -29.27 -3.21 -15.49
N PRO A 301 -28.33 -4.00 -14.91
CA PRO A 301 -28.71 -5.11 -14.05
C PRO A 301 -29.46 -4.67 -12.78
N LEU A 302 -29.11 -3.52 -12.20
CA LEU A 302 -29.77 -2.96 -11.00
C LEU A 302 -31.20 -2.50 -11.26
N GLN A 303 -31.57 -2.23 -12.52
CA GLN A 303 -32.91 -1.77 -12.87
C GLN A 303 -34.01 -2.79 -12.52
N ALA A 304 -33.65 -4.06 -12.33
CA ALA A 304 -34.57 -5.11 -11.89
C ALA A 304 -35.06 -4.94 -10.44
N ILE A 305 -34.35 -4.18 -9.60
CA ILE A 305 -34.69 -3.97 -8.18
C ILE A 305 -34.91 -2.50 -7.82
N THR A 306 -34.45 -1.56 -8.66
CA THR A 306 -34.67 -0.13 -8.43
C THR A 306 -34.86 0.64 -9.73
N GLY A 307 -35.82 1.55 -9.74
CA GLY A 307 -36.01 2.47 -10.86
C GLY A 307 -35.10 3.69 -10.82
N ARG A 308 -34.57 4.06 -9.64
CA ARG A 308 -33.72 5.25 -9.42
C ARG A 308 -32.45 4.87 -8.69
N TRP A 309 -31.31 5.35 -9.16
CA TRP A 309 -30.02 5.09 -8.53
C TRP A 309 -29.75 6.10 -7.43
N GLY A 310 -29.18 5.62 -6.33
CA GLY A 310 -28.90 6.39 -5.11
C GLY A 310 -27.77 5.76 -4.32
N ALA A 311 -27.44 6.34 -3.17
CA ALA A 311 -26.31 5.97 -2.33
C ALA A 311 -26.34 4.50 -1.89
N ARG A 312 -27.54 3.91 -1.70
CA ARG A 312 -27.72 2.52 -1.24
C ARG A 312 -27.13 1.45 -2.15
N ASP A 313 -27.08 1.71 -3.45
CA ASP A 313 -26.56 0.81 -4.49
C ASP A 313 -25.41 1.48 -5.27
N ALA A 314 -24.86 2.58 -4.77
CA ALA A 314 -23.78 3.32 -5.41
C ALA A 314 -22.47 2.51 -5.43
N ASN A 315 -22.36 1.50 -4.57
CA ASN A 315 -21.24 0.58 -4.54
C ASN A 315 -21.30 -0.53 -5.60
N TRP A 316 -21.76 -0.15 -6.79
CA TRP A 316 -21.92 -1.02 -7.97
C TRP A 316 -20.59 -1.35 -8.66
N PHE A 317 -19.57 -0.51 -8.53
CA PHE A 317 -18.27 -0.76 -9.15
C PHE A 317 -17.41 -1.58 -8.20
N PHE A 318 -16.74 -2.61 -8.71
CA PHE A 318 -15.78 -3.38 -7.90
C PHE A 318 -14.59 -2.50 -7.44
N ASN A 319 -14.23 -1.49 -8.24
CA ASN A 319 -13.27 -0.46 -7.86
C ASN A 319 -13.85 0.43 -6.73
N PHE A 320 -13.39 0.25 -5.50
CA PHE A 320 -13.95 0.94 -4.33
C PHE A 320 -13.88 2.48 -4.43
N PRO A 321 -12.78 3.12 -4.88
CA PRO A 321 -12.72 4.58 -4.98
C PRO A 321 -13.85 5.18 -5.84
N THR A 322 -14.17 4.55 -6.98
CA THR A 322 -15.28 5.00 -7.84
C THR A 322 -16.63 4.84 -7.14
N SER A 323 -16.85 3.69 -6.49
CA SER A 323 -18.05 3.40 -5.72
C SER A 323 -18.25 4.35 -4.53
N ALA A 324 -17.18 4.64 -3.78
CA ALA A 324 -17.20 5.56 -2.66
C ALA A 324 -17.47 7.00 -3.11
N ALA A 325 -16.76 7.47 -4.14
CA ALA A 325 -17.01 8.79 -4.74
C ALA A 325 -18.47 8.95 -5.20
N LYS A 326 -19.05 7.89 -5.78
CA LYS A 326 -20.46 7.89 -6.20
C LYS A 326 -21.41 7.96 -5.00
N ALA A 327 -21.18 7.14 -3.98
CA ALA A 327 -21.98 7.15 -2.76
C ALA A 327 -21.97 8.53 -2.09
N LEU A 328 -20.78 9.12 -1.90
CA LEU A 328 -20.63 10.46 -1.36
C LEU A 328 -21.35 11.50 -2.21
N SER A 329 -21.22 11.43 -3.54
CA SER A 329 -21.91 12.37 -4.44
C SER A 329 -23.44 12.28 -4.34
N PHE A 330 -24.01 11.08 -4.20
CA PHE A 330 -25.45 10.94 -3.96
C PHE A 330 -25.86 11.53 -2.61
N LEU A 331 -25.08 11.31 -1.55
CA LEU A 331 -25.34 11.95 -0.26
C LEU A 331 -25.34 13.48 -0.42
N GLU A 332 -24.29 14.06 -1.00
CA GLU A 332 -24.14 15.52 -1.21
C GLU A 332 -25.27 16.14 -2.03
N GLN A 333 -25.86 15.38 -2.96
CA GLN A 333 -26.97 15.85 -3.79
C GLN A 333 -28.34 15.78 -3.09
N SER A 334 -28.48 15.00 -2.01
CA SER A 334 -29.72 14.94 -1.23
C SER A 334 -29.97 16.27 -0.50
N LYS A 335 -31.24 16.67 -0.33
CA LYS A 335 -31.60 17.94 0.33
C LYS A 335 -31.02 18.10 1.73
N ILE A 336 -30.99 17.02 2.52
CA ILE A 336 -30.36 17.01 3.85
C ILE A 336 -28.96 17.62 3.84
N TYR A 337 -28.16 17.36 2.80
CA TYR A 337 -26.77 17.84 2.73
C TYR A 337 -26.60 19.03 1.78
N SER A 338 -27.31 19.06 0.64
CA SER A 338 -27.16 20.12 -0.35
C SER A 338 -27.65 21.48 0.15
N GLU A 339 -28.74 21.53 0.92
CA GLU A 339 -29.28 22.77 1.51
C GLU A 339 -28.37 23.34 2.59
N GLN A 340 -27.56 22.48 3.22
CA GLN A 340 -26.55 22.86 4.22
C GLN A 340 -25.16 23.07 3.61
N HIS A 341 -25.02 22.91 2.28
CA HIS A 341 -23.73 22.95 1.56
C HIS A 341 -22.68 21.99 2.13
N VAL A 342 -23.11 20.82 2.63
CA VAL A 342 -22.22 19.79 3.16
C VAL A 342 -21.50 19.08 2.02
N THR A 343 -20.19 18.92 2.16
CA THR A 343 -19.37 18.09 1.28
C THR A 343 -18.52 17.13 2.12
N PHE A 344 -18.49 15.87 1.73
CA PHE A 344 -17.71 14.84 2.40
C PHE A 344 -16.29 14.84 1.85
N GLY A 345 -15.31 14.97 2.74
CA GLY A 345 -13.90 14.90 2.37
C GLY A 345 -13.39 13.47 2.25
N ALA A 346 -14.07 12.50 2.89
CA ALA A 346 -13.71 11.09 2.83
C ALA A 346 -14.91 10.17 3.11
N GLY A 347 -14.80 8.92 2.67
CA GLY A 347 -15.75 7.85 2.89
C GLY A 347 -15.03 6.56 3.30
N VAL A 348 -15.54 5.87 4.32
CA VAL A 348 -15.00 4.60 4.82
C VAL A 348 -16.10 3.56 4.77
N ALA A 349 -15.88 2.47 4.05
CA ALA A 349 -16.79 1.33 4.06
C ALA A 349 -16.34 0.30 5.08
N VAL A 350 -17.30 -0.17 5.87
CA VAL A 350 -17.09 -1.17 6.91
C VAL A 350 -18.12 -2.28 6.72
N ASN A 351 -17.65 -3.50 6.45
CA ASN A 351 -18.52 -4.67 6.50
C ASN A 351 -18.96 -4.92 7.95
N ALA A 352 -20.23 -5.28 8.13
CA ALA A 352 -20.82 -5.49 9.44
C ALA A 352 -20.08 -6.56 10.29
N THR A 353 -19.36 -7.50 9.66
CA THR A 353 -18.50 -8.49 10.36
C THR A 353 -17.34 -7.84 11.13
N VAL A 354 -16.80 -6.71 10.65
CA VAL A 354 -15.72 -5.99 11.36
C VAL A 354 -16.23 -5.42 12.68
N ILE A 355 -17.49 -5.00 12.74
CA ILE A 355 -18.10 -4.48 13.96
C ILE A 355 -18.22 -5.60 15.01
N ALA A 356 -18.58 -6.81 14.60
CA ALA A 356 -18.59 -7.99 15.46
C ALA A 356 -17.19 -8.29 16.02
N ASP A 357 -16.16 -8.26 15.17
CA ASP A 357 -14.77 -8.46 15.60
C ASP A 357 -14.34 -7.39 16.61
N VAL A 358 -14.67 -6.12 16.37
CA VAL A 358 -14.38 -5.01 17.29
C VAL A 358 -15.05 -5.25 18.66
N LEU A 359 -16.31 -5.68 18.69
CA LEU A 359 -17.05 -5.98 19.92
C LEU A 359 -16.43 -7.14 20.70
N SER A 360 -15.78 -8.10 20.03
CA SER A 360 -15.08 -9.20 20.71
C SER A 360 -13.90 -8.71 21.56
N VAL A 361 -13.32 -7.54 21.24
CA VAL A 361 -12.20 -6.93 21.98
C VAL A 361 -12.66 -5.84 22.94
N THR A 362 -13.62 -5.01 22.55
CA THR A 362 -14.14 -3.92 23.40
C THR A 362 -15.11 -4.40 24.48
N GLY A 363 -15.63 -5.62 24.32
CA GLY A 363 -16.59 -6.25 25.21
C GLY A 363 -18.04 -5.89 24.87
N PRO A 364 -19.00 -6.49 25.57
CA PRO A 364 -20.42 -6.32 25.30
C PRO A 364 -20.90 -4.89 25.56
N ILE A 365 -21.92 -4.48 24.79
CA ILE A 365 -22.65 -3.22 24.97
C ILE A 365 -24.08 -3.55 25.36
N GLU A 366 -24.49 -3.08 26.53
CA GLU A 366 -25.88 -3.16 26.97
C GLU A 366 -26.70 -2.07 26.30
N LEU A 367 -27.89 -2.44 25.82
CA LEU A 367 -28.87 -1.53 25.24
C LEU A 367 -30.15 -1.60 26.10
N PRO A 368 -30.23 -0.81 27.20
CA PRO A 368 -31.36 -0.87 28.13
C PRO A 368 -32.72 -0.63 27.46
N GLU A 369 -32.79 0.27 26.49
CA GLU A 369 -34.01 0.57 25.72
C GLU A 369 -34.56 -0.66 24.96
N TYR A 370 -33.70 -1.61 24.63
CA TYR A 370 -34.05 -2.82 23.89
C TYR A 370 -34.12 -4.05 24.80
N HIS A 371 -33.75 -3.94 26.07
CA HIS A 371 -33.54 -5.07 26.97
C HIS A 371 -32.62 -6.16 26.38
N LYS A 372 -31.60 -5.73 25.61
CA LYS A 372 -30.66 -6.60 24.91
C LYS A 372 -29.22 -6.25 25.24
N THR A 373 -28.36 -7.25 25.16
CA THR A 373 -26.91 -7.09 25.23
C THR A 373 -26.31 -7.50 23.90
N VAL A 374 -25.62 -6.56 23.26
CA VAL A 374 -24.95 -6.77 21.97
C VAL A 374 -23.51 -7.21 22.22
N THR A 375 -23.14 -8.35 21.67
CA THR A 375 -21.81 -8.97 21.75
C THR A 375 -21.25 -9.19 20.34
N GLY A 376 -19.97 -9.54 20.22
CA GLY A 376 -19.41 -9.94 18.92
C GLY A 376 -20.16 -11.11 18.29
N ASP A 377 -20.55 -12.10 19.09
CA ASP A 377 -21.20 -13.32 18.61
C ASP A 377 -22.63 -13.10 18.12
N ASN A 378 -23.37 -12.18 18.76
CA ASN A 378 -24.79 -11.98 18.47
C ASN A 378 -25.08 -10.71 17.65
N PHE A 379 -24.09 -9.85 17.37
CA PHE A 379 -24.29 -8.53 16.75
C PHE A 379 -25.11 -8.62 15.46
N LEU A 380 -24.66 -9.42 14.49
CA LEU A 380 -25.31 -9.51 13.17
C LEU A 380 -26.75 -10.02 13.28
N ALA A 381 -26.95 -11.10 14.05
CA ALA A 381 -28.27 -11.69 14.26
C ALA A 381 -29.21 -10.71 14.99
N THR A 382 -28.71 -10.02 16.02
CA THR A 382 -29.49 -9.08 16.84
C THR A 382 -29.92 -7.86 16.03
N VAL A 383 -28.98 -7.24 15.30
CA VAL A 383 -29.30 -6.09 14.44
C VAL A 383 -30.29 -6.50 13.36
N GLN A 384 -30.08 -7.66 12.73
CA GLN A 384 -30.96 -8.13 11.67
C GLN A 384 -32.37 -8.47 12.17
N GLU A 385 -32.50 -9.11 13.34
CA GLU A 385 -33.79 -9.40 13.97
C GLU A 385 -34.58 -8.12 14.24
N GLU A 386 -33.92 -7.07 14.76
CA GLU A 386 -34.58 -5.79 15.04
C GLU A 386 -35.02 -5.06 13.77
N VAL A 387 -34.15 -5.04 12.76
CA VAL A 387 -34.45 -4.43 11.45
C VAL A 387 -35.60 -5.15 10.75
N GLU A 388 -35.71 -6.48 10.88
CA GLU A 388 -36.63 -7.29 10.09
C GLU A 388 -37.91 -7.75 10.81
N SER A 389 -37.94 -7.74 12.14
CA SER A 389 -39.08 -8.26 12.89
C SER A 389 -39.26 -7.66 14.29
N GLY A 390 -38.27 -6.92 14.80
CA GLY A 390 -38.25 -6.44 16.17
C GLY A 390 -39.05 -5.16 16.41
N ALA A 391 -38.71 -4.48 17.50
CA ALA A 391 -39.40 -3.28 17.95
C ALA A 391 -39.24 -2.12 16.94
N ASP A 392 -38.06 -2.02 16.33
CA ASP A 392 -37.71 -0.96 15.40
C ASP A 392 -38.53 -1.00 14.09
N LYS A 393 -38.71 -2.20 13.50
CA LYS A 393 -39.59 -2.37 12.34
C LYS A 393 -41.05 -2.06 12.68
N ARG A 394 -41.53 -2.52 13.85
CA ARG A 394 -42.90 -2.24 14.33
C ARG A 394 -43.14 -0.75 14.59
N ALA A 395 -42.09 -0.02 15.00
CA ALA A 395 -42.12 1.42 15.19
C ALA A 395 -41.85 2.23 13.90
N GLY A 396 -41.62 1.59 12.76
CA GLY A 396 -41.30 2.28 11.50
C GLY A 396 -39.92 2.93 11.46
N THR A 397 -39.01 2.57 12.38
CA THR A 397 -37.65 3.10 12.49
C THR A 397 -36.63 1.96 12.51
N PRO A 398 -36.57 1.10 11.48
CA PRO A 398 -35.85 -0.18 11.47
C PRO A 398 -34.35 -0.11 11.80
N LYS A 399 -33.73 1.08 11.77
CA LYS A 399 -32.29 1.28 12.05
C LYS A 399 -32.02 2.09 13.32
N ARG A 400 -33.00 2.25 14.22
CA ARG A 400 -32.84 2.99 15.48
C ARG A 400 -31.81 2.34 16.40
N MET A 401 -31.72 1.01 16.45
CA MET A 401 -30.69 0.30 17.22
C MET A 401 -29.28 0.75 16.83
N LEU A 402 -28.99 0.91 15.54
CA LEU A 402 -27.69 1.38 15.06
C LEU A 402 -27.40 2.83 15.50
N LYS A 403 -28.42 3.68 15.58
CA LYS A 403 -28.28 5.05 16.10
C LYS A 403 -27.88 5.08 17.58
N VAL A 404 -28.35 4.12 18.37
CA VAL A 404 -28.00 4.01 19.81
C VAL A 404 -26.66 3.31 19.99
N LEU A 405 -26.40 2.23 19.24
CA LEU A 405 -25.20 1.41 19.38
C LEU A 405 -23.93 2.12 18.91
N THR A 406 -24.00 2.85 17.79
CA THR A 406 -22.79 3.43 17.15
C THR A 406 -22.08 4.44 18.07
N PRO A 407 -22.75 5.42 18.72
CA PRO A 407 -22.09 6.33 19.64
C PRO A 407 -21.46 5.61 20.85
N LEU A 408 -22.15 4.60 21.40
CA LEU A 408 -21.63 3.80 22.52
C LEU A 408 -20.37 3.02 22.12
N LEU A 409 -20.36 2.45 20.91
CA LEU A 409 -19.20 1.74 20.38
C LEU A 409 -18.01 2.69 20.15
N LEU A 410 -18.25 3.87 19.57
CA LEU A 410 -17.19 4.87 19.37
C LEU A 410 -16.63 5.38 20.71
N GLN A 411 -17.49 5.56 21.71
CA GLN A 411 -17.06 5.91 23.07
C GLN A 411 -16.22 4.79 23.71
N ARG A 412 -16.59 3.52 23.51
CA ARG A 412 -15.79 2.37 23.97
C ARG A 412 -14.42 2.33 23.29
N LEU A 413 -14.36 2.59 21.99
CA LEU A 413 -13.11 2.68 21.24
C LEU A 413 -12.23 3.84 21.75
N ALA A 414 -12.82 4.98 22.08
CA ALA A 414 -12.09 6.14 22.61
C ALA A 414 -11.46 5.86 23.97
N ASN A 415 -12.11 5.03 24.79
CA ASN A 415 -11.67 4.66 26.14
C ASN A 415 -11.01 3.28 26.22
N ALA A 416 -10.62 2.68 25.09
CA ALA A 416 -10.01 1.35 25.06
C ALA A 416 -8.70 1.32 25.87
N THR A 417 -8.45 0.21 26.57
CA THR A 417 -7.16 -0.04 27.24
C THR A 417 -6.05 -0.25 26.23
N ASP A 418 -4.79 -0.16 26.65
CA ASP A 418 -3.65 -0.38 25.73
C ASP A 418 -3.62 -1.81 25.17
N ASP A 419 -4.12 -2.80 25.90
CA ASP A 419 -4.26 -4.18 25.43
C ASP A 419 -5.37 -4.29 24.38
N GLN A 420 -6.51 -3.64 24.62
CA GLN A 420 -7.60 -3.56 23.65
C GLN A 420 -7.17 -2.84 22.38
N LYS A 421 -6.41 -1.75 22.47
CA LYS A 421 -5.86 -1.04 21.29
C LYS A 421 -4.99 -1.94 20.43
N ARG A 422 -4.15 -2.80 21.04
CA ARG A 422 -3.34 -3.77 20.29
C ARG A 422 -4.22 -4.81 19.58
N GLY A 423 -5.23 -5.35 20.26
CA GLY A 423 -6.20 -6.25 19.64
C GLY A 423 -7.00 -5.60 18.51
N LEU A 424 -7.42 -4.34 18.69
CA LEU A 424 -8.11 -3.56 17.65
C LEU A 424 -7.21 -3.31 16.45
N ALA A 425 -5.93 -2.98 16.65
CA ALA A 425 -4.97 -2.81 15.56
C ALA A 425 -4.78 -4.09 14.75
N GLU A 426 -4.82 -5.26 15.38
CA GLU A 426 -4.81 -6.56 14.69
C GLU A 426 -6.08 -6.80 13.88
N ILE A 427 -7.26 -6.54 14.47
CA ILE A 427 -8.55 -6.64 13.77
C ILE A 427 -8.60 -5.73 12.56
N LEU A 428 -8.23 -4.45 12.72
CA LEU A 428 -8.25 -3.47 11.63
C LEU A 428 -7.26 -3.84 10.52
N ARG A 429 -6.04 -4.28 10.86
CA ARG A 429 -5.07 -4.77 9.87
C ARG A 429 -5.62 -5.98 9.09
N ASN A 430 -6.26 -6.92 9.78
CA ASN A 430 -6.90 -8.07 9.14
C ASN A 430 -8.09 -7.65 8.25
N ALA A 431 -8.88 -6.67 8.70
CA ALA A 431 -10.01 -6.13 7.94
C ALA A 431 -9.54 -5.43 6.65
N VAL A 432 -8.46 -4.64 6.71
CA VAL A 432 -7.83 -4.04 5.52
C VAL A 432 -7.27 -5.11 4.59
N ARG A 433 -6.48 -6.05 5.13
CA ARG A 433 -5.89 -7.14 4.34
C ARG A 433 -6.95 -7.95 3.60
N ARG A 434 -8.13 -8.15 4.19
CA ARG A 434 -9.27 -8.87 3.60
C ARG A 434 -10.28 -7.97 2.87
N LYS A 435 -10.00 -6.68 2.67
CA LYS A 435 -10.90 -5.68 2.07
C LYS A 435 -12.25 -5.51 2.77
N ASN A 436 -12.39 -5.91 4.04
CA ASN A 436 -13.59 -5.69 4.85
C ASN A 436 -13.63 -4.28 5.48
N LEU A 437 -12.53 -3.55 5.40
CA LEU A 437 -12.39 -2.13 5.71
C LEU A 437 -11.70 -1.45 4.54
N MET A 438 -12.35 -0.47 3.93
CA MET A 438 -11.81 0.30 2.81
C MET A 438 -12.11 1.78 3.01
N ALA A 439 -11.23 2.66 2.52
CA ALA A 439 -11.40 4.10 2.63
C ALA A 439 -11.05 4.83 1.34
N TYR A 440 -11.71 5.96 1.14
CA TYR A 440 -11.55 6.87 0.01
C TYR A 440 -11.47 8.30 0.55
N ALA A 441 -10.61 9.12 -0.03
CA ALA A 441 -10.49 10.55 0.26
C ALA A 441 -10.58 11.39 -1.01
N LYS A 442 -11.22 12.56 -0.93
CA LYS A 442 -11.21 13.55 -2.03
C LYS A 442 -9.87 14.25 -2.18
N ASP A 443 -9.14 14.42 -1.07
CA ASP A 443 -7.77 14.94 -1.10
C ASP A 443 -6.83 13.93 -1.78
N ARG A 444 -6.06 14.40 -2.75
CA ARG A 444 -5.22 13.53 -3.59
C ARG A 444 -4.04 12.92 -2.84
N ALA A 445 -3.48 13.62 -1.85
CA ALA A 445 -2.38 13.10 -1.06
C ALA A 445 -2.88 12.00 -0.11
N LEU A 446 -4.04 12.22 0.51
CA LEU A 446 -4.72 11.19 1.31
C LEU A 446 -5.09 9.97 0.46
N GLU A 447 -5.75 10.16 -0.69
CA GLU A 447 -6.18 9.05 -1.54
C GLU A 447 -5.00 8.19 -2.01
N ALA A 448 -3.94 8.82 -2.51
CA ALA A 448 -2.74 8.10 -2.92
C ALA A 448 -2.11 7.32 -1.76
N TYR A 449 -2.20 7.83 -0.53
CA TYR A 449 -1.73 7.08 0.64
C TYR A 449 -2.64 5.88 0.95
N LEU A 450 -3.96 6.05 0.86
CA LEU A 450 -4.94 4.97 1.07
C LEU A 450 -4.71 3.83 0.07
N GLU A 451 -4.56 4.12 -1.22
CA GLU A 451 -4.23 3.15 -2.27
C GLU A 451 -2.92 2.41 -1.96
N ASN A 452 -1.85 3.13 -1.65
CA ASN A 452 -0.53 2.53 -1.36
C ASN A 452 -0.52 1.68 -0.07
N SER A 453 -1.43 1.95 0.88
CA SER A 453 -1.56 1.18 2.12
C SER A 453 -2.41 -0.08 1.98
N GLY A 454 -3.07 -0.28 0.84
CA GLY A 454 -4.05 -1.35 0.62
C GLY A 454 -5.44 -1.07 1.22
N LEU A 455 -5.63 0.09 1.87
CA LEU A 455 -6.91 0.54 2.41
C LEU A 455 -7.83 1.15 1.32
N GLY A 456 -7.28 1.54 0.16
CA GLY A 456 -8.02 2.16 -0.94
C GLY A 456 -9.06 1.26 -1.61
N GLY A 457 -8.89 -0.07 -1.56
CA GLY A 457 -9.82 -1.01 -2.19
C GLY A 457 -9.91 -0.86 -3.72
N GLU A 458 -8.90 -0.23 -4.32
CA GLU A 458 -8.79 -0.03 -5.76
C GLU A 458 -8.58 -1.35 -6.49
N LEU A 459 -8.96 -1.39 -7.76
CA LEU A 459 -8.73 -2.54 -8.61
C LEU A 459 -7.26 -2.57 -9.05
N TYR A 460 -6.65 -3.75 -9.09
CA TYR A 460 -5.24 -3.90 -9.44
C TYR A 460 -4.97 -3.49 -10.90
N MET A 461 -4.08 -2.53 -11.08
CA MET A 461 -3.61 -2.07 -12.38
C MET A 461 -2.25 -2.68 -12.71
N SER A 462 -2.18 -3.38 -13.86
CA SER A 462 -0.95 -4.00 -14.34
C SER A 462 0.09 -2.95 -14.71
N SER A 463 1.34 -3.17 -14.30
CA SER A 463 2.49 -2.36 -14.73
C SER A 463 3.21 -2.94 -15.96
N SER A 464 2.95 -4.20 -16.32
CA SER A 464 3.56 -4.89 -17.47
C SER A 464 2.62 -6.02 -17.95
N PRO A 465 1.79 -5.79 -18.98
CA PRO A 465 0.79 -6.76 -19.42
C PRO A 465 1.38 -8.04 -20.01
N ALA A 466 2.59 -7.98 -20.55
CA ALA A 466 3.26 -9.15 -21.10
C ALA A 466 3.68 -10.08 -19.96
N ALA A 467 3.02 -11.24 -19.85
CA ALA A 467 3.18 -12.27 -18.82
C ALA A 467 2.46 -12.03 -17.48
N GLU A 468 1.32 -11.33 -17.49
CA GLU A 468 0.45 -11.19 -16.31
C GLU A 468 -0.98 -11.67 -16.58
N ASP A 469 -1.47 -12.57 -15.74
CA ASP A 469 -2.87 -12.99 -15.69
C ASP A 469 -3.55 -12.42 -14.44
N TYR A 470 -4.86 -12.24 -14.51
CA TYR A 470 -5.66 -11.60 -13.49
C TYR A 470 -7.04 -12.25 -13.39
N LEU A 471 -7.52 -12.45 -12.16
CA LEU A 471 -8.88 -12.91 -11.90
C LEU A 471 -9.49 -12.17 -10.70
N ALA A 472 -10.71 -11.65 -10.89
CA ALA A 472 -11.64 -11.42 -9.80
C ALA A 472 -13.02 -11.96 -10.17
N VAL A 473 -13.64 -12.68 -9.24
CA VAL A 473 -15.03 -13.16 -9.36
C VAL A 473 -15.88 -12.30 -8.43
N VAL A 474 -16.75 -11.49 -9.01
CA VAL A 474 -17.49 -10.45 -8.28
C VAL A 474 -18.98 -10.70 -8.42
N ASN A 475 -19.64 -10.81 -7.29
CA ASN A 475 -21.04 -11.14 -7.16
C ASN A 475 -21.88 -9.90 -6.85
N ALA A 476 -23.00 -9.73 -7.53
CA ALA A 476 -24.01 -8.75 -7.16
C ALA A 476 -25.36 -9.46 -7.04
N ASN A 477 -25.88 -9.55 -5.82
CA ASN A 477 -27.19 -10.16 -5.60
C ASN A 477 -28.29 -9.16 -5.95
N ILE A 478 -28.92 -9.38 -7.09
CA ILE A 478 -30.03 -8.59 -7.61
C ILE A 478 -31.35 -9.25 -7.20
N ALA A 479 -31.47 -9.51 -5.91
CA ALA A 479 -32.71 -9.89 -5.23
C ALA A 479 -32.76 -9.15 -3.88
N GLY A 480 -33.96 -8.79 -3.42
CA GLY A 480 -34.15 -8.15 -2.11
C GLY A 480 -34.09 -9.12 -0.92
N GLY A 481 -33.43 -10.27 -1.08
CA GLY A 481 -33.31 -11.30 -0.05
C GLY A 481 -31.90 -11.34 0.53
N LYS A 482 -31.76 -11.82 1.77
CA LYS A 482 -30.49 -11.85 2.52
C LYS A 482 -29.75 -13.19 2.36
N SER A 483 -29.87 -13.81 1.19
CA SER A 483 -29.40 -15.18 0.96
C SER A 483 -27.87 -15.30 0.96
N ASP A 484 -27.12 -14.22 0.73
CA ASP A 484 -25.65 -14.26 0.71
C ASP A 484 -25.04 -14.60 2.08
N ALA A 485 -25.79 -14.44 3.19
CA ALA A 485 -25.38 -14.92 4.51
C ALA A 485 -25.09 -16.43 4.54
N PHE A 486 -25.77 -17.18 3.66
CA PHE A 486 -25.69 -18.64 3.51
C PHE A 486 -25.24 -19.05 2.11
N MET A 487 -24.41 -18.22 1.48
CA MET A 487 -23.73 -18.58 0.23
C MET A 487 -22.28 -18.98 0.51
N GLU A 488 -21.90 -20.12 -0.03
CA GLU A 488 -20.50 -20.57 -0.09
C GLU A 488 -20.01 -20.52 -1.53
N GLU A 489 -18.75 -20.10 -1.71
CA GLU A 489 -18.12 -20.00 -3.02
C GLU A 489 -16.78 -20.74 -3.05
N SER A 490 -16.56 -21.50 -4.13
CA SER A 490 -15.30 -22.12 -4.46
C SER A 490 -14.91 -21.76 -5.89
N ILE A 491 -13.71 -21.23 -6.06
CA ILE A 491 -13.12 -20.82 -7.33
C ILE A 491 -11.94 -21.75 -7.60
N ALA A 492 -11.95 -22.41 -8.75
CA ALA A 492 -10.81 -23.14 -9.28
C ALA A 492 -10.43 -22.55 -10.64
N LEU A 493 -9.18 -22.11 -10.79
CA LEU A 493 -8.64 -21.63 -12.06
C LEU A 493 -7.47 -22.53 -12.47
N GLU A 494 -7.60 -23.14 -13.64
CA GLU A 494 -6.55 -23.95 -14.27
C GLU A 494 -6.02 -23.21 -15.49
N SER A 495 -4.73 -22.88 -15.48
CA SER A 495 -4.04 -22.17 -16.55
C SER A 495 -3.05 -23.09 -17.26
N ASN A 496 -2.98 -23.00 -18.59
CA ASN A 496 -1.98 -23.69 -19.40
C ASN A 496 -1.28 -22.70 -20.32
N ILE A 497 0.06 -22.76 -20.33
CA ILE A 497 0.91 -21.98 -21.23
C ILE A 497 1.44 -22.91 -22.31
N ASP A 498 1.14 -22.64 -23.58
CA ASP A 498 1.57 -23.49 -24.68
C ASP A 498 2.99 -23.18 -25.20
N ILE A 499 3.43 -23.91 -26.23
CA ILE A 499 4.74 -23.74 -26.89
C ILE A 499 4.92 -22.37 -27.57
N GLU A 500 3.84 -21.64 -27.81
CA GLU A 500 3.87 -20.29 -28.37
C GLU A 500 3.77 -19.20 -27.28
N GLY A 501 3.70 -19.61 -26.01
CA GLY A 501 3.52 -18.73 -24.86
C GLY A 501 2.08 -18.25 -24.68
N LYS A 502 1.10 -18.81 -25.39
CA LYS A 502 -0.30 -18.44 -25.24
C LYS A 502 -0.85 -19.04 -23.95
N VAL A 503 -1.57 -18.22 -23.18
CA VAL A 503 -2.21 -18.64 -21.93
C VAL A 503 -3.68 -18.97 -22.20
N THR A 504 -4.08 -20.17 -21.85
CA THR A 504 -5.48 -20.61 -21.84
C THR A 504 -5.89 -20.92 -20.41
N ASN A 505 -7.14 -20.61 -20.09
CA ASN A 505 -7.67 -20.65 -18.73
C ASN A 505 -9.00 -21.39 -18.72
N ARG A 506 -9.16 -22.28 -17.75
CA ARG A 506 -10.44 -22.91 -17.40
C ARG A 506 -10.80 -22.52 -15.97
N LEU A 507 -11.79 -21.66 -15.85
CA LEU A 507 -12.32 -21.19 -14.58
C LEU A 507 -13.58 -21.97 -14.22
N THR A 508 -13.59 -22.56 -13.03
CA THR A 508 -14.75 -23.21 -12.43
C THR A 508 -15.16 -22.46 -11.16
N VAL A 509 -16.31 -21.78 -11.20
CA VAL A 509 -16.89 -21.12 -10.03
C VAL A 509 -18.09 -21.92 -9.55
N THR A 510 -18.03 -22.38 -8.31
CA THR A 510 -19.06 -23.18 -7.69
C THR A 510 -19.68 -22.42 -6.54
N ARG A 511 -21.01 -22.24 -6.59
CA ARG A 511 -21.78 -21.56 -5.54
C ARG A 511 -22.82 -22.49 -4.95
N ALA A 512 -22.86 -22.60 -3.62
CA ALA A 512 -23.83 -23.40 -2.88
C ALA A 512 -24.63 -22.51 -1.94
N HIS A 513 -25.95 -22.72 -1.89
CA HIS A 513 -26.83 -22.01 -0.99
C HIS A 513 -27.28 -22.94 0.15
N THR A 514 -26.77 -22.71 1.35
CA THR A 514 -26.98 -23.56 2.54
C THR A 514 -28.08 -23.05 3.49
N GLY A 515 -28.95 -22.16 2.98
CA GLY A 515 -29.95 -21.46 3.79
C GLY A 515 -31.29 -22.19 3.93
N ASP A 516 -31.46 -23.38 3.37
CA ASP A 516 -32.73 -24.11 3.29
C ASP A 516 -33.30 -24.51 4.66
N THR A 517 -32.44 -24.71 5.65
CA THR A 517 -32.84 -25.05 7.03
C THR A 517 -33.08 -23.83 7.92
N GLN A 518 -32.95 -22.60 7.39
CA GLN A 518 -33.11 -21.39 8.18
C GLN A 518 -34.60 -21.04 8.34
N ASP A 519 -35.00 -20.59 9.53
CA ASP A 519 -36.40 -20.26 9.83
C ASP A 519 -36.91 -19.08 9.00
N ALA A 520 -36.07 -18.05 8.85
CA ALA A 520 -36.44 -16.82 8.18
C ALA A 520 -36.46 -16.95 6.66
N TRP A 521 -37.58 -16.55 6.03
CA TRP A 521 -37.81 -16.72 4.60
C TRP A 521 -36.78 -15.99 3.72
N TRP A 522 -36.26 -14.84 4.18
CA TRP A 522 -35.28 -14.04 3.43
C TRP A 522 -33.93 -14.73 3.28
N TYR A 523 -33.60 -15.68 4.17
CA TYR A 523 -32.41 -16.53 4.02
C TYR A 523 -32.65 -17.71 3.08
N ARG A 524 -33.92 -18.09 2.82
CA ARG A 524 -34.29 -19.15 1.86
C ARG A 524 -34.56 -18.61 0.45
N ALA A 525 -34.59 -17.30 0.29
CA ALA A 525 -34.87 -16.66 -0.99
C ALA A 525 -33.82 -17.04 -2.04
N PRO A 526 -34.20 -17.36 -3.30
CA PRO A 526 -33.22 -17.67 -4.34
C PRO A 526 -32.21 -16.53 -4.49
N ASN A 527 -30.92 -16.87 -4.48
CA ASN A 527 -29.83 -15.92 -4.71
C ASN A 527 -29.76 -15.62 -6.21
N LYS A 528 -30.23 -14.44 -6.64
CA LYS A 528 -30.24 -14.03 -8.05
C LYS A 528 -28.98 -13.22 -8.33
N ASN A 529 -27.90 -13.89 -8.67
CA ASN A 529 -26.61 -13.25 -8.80
C ASN A 529 -26.34 -12.79 -10.24
N PHE A 530 -25.91 -11.53 -10.37
CA PHE A 530 -25.20 -11.06 -11.55
C PHE A 530 -23.71 -11.23 -11.29
N ILE A 531 -23.15 -12.36 -11.74
CA ILE A 531 -21.73 -12.68 -11.56
C ILE A 531 -20.92 -11.96 -12.63
N GLN A 532 -19.78 -11.40 -12.23
CA GLN A 532 -18.84 -10.69 -13.10
C GLN A 532 -17.46 -11.33 -12.95
N LEU A 533 -16.88 -11.74 -14.08
CA LEU A 533 -15.53 -12.31 -14.19
C LEU A 533 -14.62 -11.23 -14.76
N PHE A 534 -13.77 -10.65 -13.92
CA PHE A 534 -12.79 -9.66 -14.36
C PHE A 534 -11.50 -10.36 -14.74
N THR A 535 -11.00 -10.09 -15.94
CA THR A 535 -9.79 -10.68 -16.54
C THR A 535 -8.92 -9.59 -17.17
N PRO A 536 -7.70 -9.91 -17.66
CA PRO A 536 -6.90 -8.96 -18.44
C PRO A 536 -7.68 -8.36 -19.61
N SER A 537 -7.39 -7.10 -19.98
CA SER A 537 -8.15 -6.34 -20.99
C SER A 537 -8.14 -6.94 -22.39
N ASP A 538 -7.16 -7.78 -22.70
CA ASP A 538 -6.96 -8.47 -23.97
C ASP A 538 -7.54 -9.89 -23.99
N THR A 539 -8.33 -10.27 -22.98
CA THR A 539 -8.92 -11.61 -22.87
C THR A 539 -10.03 -11.85 -23.90
N ARG A 540 -10.07 -13.07 -24.46
CA ARG A 540 -11.18 -13.58 -25.27
C ARG A 540 -11.85 -14.77 -24.59
N LEU A 541 -13.16 -14.69 -24.37
CA LEU A 541 -13.97 -15.81 -23.89
C LEU A 541 -14.18 -16.84 -25.02
N THR A 542 -13.88 -18.10 -24.74
CA THR A 542 -13.97 -19.23 -25.69
C THR A 542 -14.99 -20.28 -25.27
N GLY A 543 -15.54 -20.18 -24.05
CA GLY A 543 -16.65 -21.00 -23.59
C GLY A 543 -17.25 -20.45 -22.30
N LEU A 544 -18.57 -20.61 -22.14
CA LEU A 544 -19.26 -20.35 -20.89
C LEU A 544 -20.44 -21.31 -20.74
N SER A 545 -20.59 -21.91 -19.57
CA SER A 545 -21.72 -22.79 -19.27
C SER A 545 -22.10 -22.75 -17.79
N GLY A 546 -23.33 -23.16 -17.48
CA GLY A 546 -23.85 -23.19 -16.11
C GLY A 546 -24.52 -21.89 -15.66
N ASN A 547 -24.48 -20.82 -16.44
CA ASN A 547 -25.28 -19.61 -16.25
C ASN A 547 -26.77 -19.84 -16.55
N ASP A 548 -27.61 -18.90 -16.10
CA ASP A 548 -29.04 -18.87 -16.41
C ASP A 548 -29.27 -18.38 -17.84
N ASP A 549 -30.35 -18.86 -18.44
CA ASP A 549 -30.88 -18.30 -19.68
C ASP A 549 -31.73 -17.06 -19.37
N LYS A 550 -31.05 -15.94 -19.12
CA LYS A 550 -31.70 -14.66 -18.87
C LYS A 550 -31.15 -13.60 -19.82
N THR A 551 -31.95 -13.25 -20.82
CA THR A 551 -31.69 -12.09 -21.66
C THR A 551 -31.79 -10.80 -20.84
N PRO A 552 -30.98 -9.78 -21.13
CA PRO A 552 -31.12 -8.48 -20.48
C PRO A 552 -32.54 -7.94 -20.69
N ASP A 553 -33.16 -7.43 -19.62
CA ASP A 553 -34.44 -6.75 -19.72
C ASP A 553 -34.31 -5.52 -20.63
N ALA A 554 -35.42 -5.10 -21.25
CA ALA A 554 -35.44 -3.86 -21.99
C ALA A 554 -35.03 -2.71 -21.06
N PRO A 555 -34.12 -1.81 -21.49
CA PRO A 555 -33.63 -0.75 -20.63
C PRO A 555 -34.79 0.13 -20.19
N LEU A 556 -34.78 0.55 -18.93
CA LEU A 556 -35.68 1.58 -18.44
C LEU A 556 -35.36 2.89 -19.19
N VAL A 557 -36.22 3.27 -20.13
CA VAL A 557 -36.09 4.53 -20.88
C VAL A 557 -36.97 5.57 -20.22
N ARG A 558 -36.35 6.56 -19.57
CA ARG A 558 -37.05 7.75 -19.04
C ARG A 558 -36.26 8.99 -19.46
N PRO A 559 -36.74 9.80 -20.41
CA PRO A 559 -35.98 10.94 -20.96
C PRO A 559 -35.52 11.97 -19.92
N THR A 560 -36.18 12.04 -18.77
CA THR A 560 -35.85 12.96 -17.68
C THR A 560 -34.74 12.46 -16.75
N TYR A 561 -34.26 11.23 -16.94
CA TYR A 561 -33.27 10.63 -16.05
C TYR A 561 -31.86 11.00 -16.51
N LEU A 562 -31.03 11.41 -15.57
CA LEU A 562 -29.61 11.62 -15.82
C LEU A 562 -28.92 10.28 -16.07
N ARG A 563 -27.96 10.28 -17.00
CA ARG A 563 -27.05 9.15 -17.21
C ARG A 563 -25.75 9.44 -16.47
N ASP A 564 -25.28 8.44 -15.75
CA ASP A 564 -23.99 8.51 -15.09
C ASP A 564 -22.85 8.26 -16.09
N PRO A 565 -21.80 9.09 -16.13
CA PRO A 565 -20.74 8.97 -17.13
C PRO A 565 -19.93 7.68 -17.01
N ASP A 566 -19.71 7.16 -15.79
CA ASP A 566 -18.96 5.92 -15.58
C ASP A 566 -19.78 4.72 -16.06
N VAL A 567 -21.08 4.69 -15.72
CA VAL A 567 -22.02 3.66 -16.20
C VAL A 567 -22.13 3.71 -17.73
N GLU A 568 -22.27 4.90 -18.31
CA GLU A 568 -22.39 5.06 -19.76
C GLU A 568 -21.11 4.64 -20.49
N ALA A 569 -19.94 4.98 -19.96
CA ALA A 569 -18.66 4.56 -20.52
C ALA A 569 -18.54 3.04 -20.56
N ILE A 570 -18.95 2.35 -19.48
CA ILE A 570 -18.94 0.89 -19.39
C ILE A 570 -19.97 0.28 -20.34
N GLU A 571 -21.24 0.71 -20.26
CA GLU A 571 -22.33 0.15 -21.06
C GLU A 571 -22.10 0.35 -22.57
N ARG A 572 -21.41 1.42 -22.99
CA ARG A 572 -21.06 1.66 -24.40
C ARG A 572 -20.09 0.60 -24.97
N THR A 573 -19.24 0.01 -24.13
CA THR A 573 -18.37 -1.10 -24.53
C THR A 573 -19.06 -2.46 -24.46
N GLY A 574 -20.29 -2.50 -23.94
CA GLY A 574 -21.07 -3.71 -23.71
C GLY A 574 -21.52 -4.39 -24.99
N ALA A 575 -21.20 -5.68 -25.09
CA ALA A 575 -21.66 -6.57 -26.16
C ALA A 575 -22.30 -7.83 -25.55
N TRP A 576 -23.50 -8.16 -25.99
CA TRP A 576 -24.15 -9.42 -25.64
C TRP A 576 -23.58 -10.56 -26.51
N ILE A 577 -23.07 -11.61 -25.88
CA ILE A 577 -22.56 -12.79 -26.55
C ILE A 577 -23.67 -13.85 -26.54
N THR A 578 -24.42 -13.92 -27.63
CA THR A 578 -25.61 -14.79 -27.75
C THR A 578 -25.32 -16.26 -27.45
N GLU A 579 -24.20 -16.79 -27.97
CA GLU A 579 -23.80 -18.19 -27.75
C GLU A 579 -23.65 -18.54 -26.27
N TYR A 580 -23.07 -17.62 -25.50
CA TYR A 580 -22.74 -17.81 -24.09
C TYR A 580 -23.78 -17.23 -23.14
N LYS A 581 -24.78 -16.50 -23.66
CA LYS A 581 -25.80 -15.80 -22.87
C LYS A 581 -25.17 -14.93 -21.78
N ALA A 582 -24.14 -14.18 -22.20
CA ALA A 582 -23.30 -13.40 -21.32
C ALA A 582 -23.10 -11.99 -21.87
N LEU A 583 -22.83 -11.03 -21.00
CA LEU A 583 -22.47 -9.67 -21.36
C LEU A 583 -20.95 -9.50 -21.22
N ALA A 584 -20.30 -8.99 -22.26
CA ALA A 584 -18.89 -8.62 -22.22
C ALA A 584 -18.73 -7.10 -22.31
N TYR A 585 -17.91 -6.50 -21.45
CA TYR A 585 -17.64 -5.06 -21.44
C TYR A 585 -16.28 -4.76 -20.82
N ASP A 586 -15.77 -3.57 -21.08
CA ASP A 586 -14.52 -3.09 -20.52
C ASP A 586 -14.81 -2.14 -19.35
N GLN A 587 -14.12 -2.33 -18.23
CA GLN A 587 -14.20 -1.42 -17.08
C GLN A 587 -12.87 -1.41 -16.33
N PHE A 588 -12.44 -0.23 -15.90
CA PHE A 588 -11.23 -0.04 -15.07
C PHE A 588 -9.98 -0.78 -15.61
N GLY A 589 -9.77 -0.76 -16.93
CA GLY A 589 -8.62 -1.43 -17.57
C GLY A 589 -8.69 -2.96 -17.59
N LYS A 590 -9.87 -3.56 -17.34
CA LYS A 590 -10.12 -5.00 -17.39
C LYS A 590 -11.16 -5.35 -18.43
N LYS A 591 -11.09 -6.59 -18.93
CA LYS A 591 -12.20 -7.22 -19.65
C LYS A 591 -13.10 -7.87 -18.62
N THR A 592 -14.41 -7.65 -18.71
CA THR A 592 -15.38 -8.29 -17.82
C THR A 592 -16.35 -9.13 -18.61
N PHE A 593 -16.55 -10.38 -18.19
CA PHE A 593 -17.62 -11.26 -18.67
C PHE A 593 -18.63 -11.46 -17.55
N ALA A 594 -19.88 -11.11 -17.78
CA ALA A 594 -20.91 -11.15 -16.76
C ALA A 594 -22.10 -12.00 -17.20
N ALA A 595 -22.70 -12.73 -16.26
CA ALA A 595 -23.84 -13.58 -16.52
C ALA A 595 -24.77 -13.67 -15.30
N TRP A 596 -25.99 -14.16 -15.52
CA TRP A 596 -26.91 -14.46 -14.43
C TRP A 596 -26.66 -15.88 -13.89
N LEU A 597 -26.65 -16.03 -12.57
CA LEU A 597 -26.50 -17.32 -11.91
C LEU A 597 -27.41 -17.38 -10.69
N THR A 598 -28.55 -18.04 -10.83
CA THR A 598 -29.52 -18.20 -9.73
C THR A 598 -29.27 -19.51 -8.98
N VAL A 599 -29.11 -19.42 -7.66
CA VAL A 599 -28.97 -20.59 -6.78
C VAL A 599 -30.12 -20.60 -5.77
N LYS A 600 -30.96 -21.64 -5.80
CA LYS A 600 -32.03 -21.83 -4.82
C LYS A 600 -31.47 -22.39 -3.51
N ALA A 601 -32.14 -22.15 -2.39
CA ALA A 601 -31.78 -22.73 -1.11
C ALA A 601 -31.70 -24.27 -1.19
N GLY A 602 -30.68 -24.85 -0.55
CA GLY A 602 -30.38 -26.28 -0.58
C GLY A 602 -29.74 -26.77 -1.89
N GLN A 603 -29.50 -25.87 -2.86
CA GLN A 603 -28.93 -26.22 -4.15
C GLN A 603 -27.52 -25.66 -4.33
N LYS A 604 -26.83 -26.23 -5.33
CA LYS A 604 -25.49 -25.85 -5.77
C LYS A 604 -25.51 -25.68 -7.28
N LYS A 605 -24.78 -24.67 -7.78
CA LYS A 605 -24.60 -24.43 -9.21
C LYS A 605 -23.13 -24.17 -9.50
N THR A 606 -22.69 -24.60 -10.68
CA THR A 606 -21.30 -24.43 -11.14
C THR A 606 -21.32 -23.70 -12.47
N LEU A 607 -20.59 -22.58 -12.53
CA LEU A 607 -20.28 -21.84 -13.74
C LEU A 607 -18.89 -22.27 -14.22
N ILE A 608 -18.76 -22.61 -15.50
CA ILE A 608 -17.48 -22.93 -16.14
C ILE A 608 -17.25 -21.91 -17.25
N ALA A 609 -16.11 -21.22 -17.21
CA ALA A 609 -15.68 -20.27 -18.24
C ALA A 609 -14.32 -20.70 -18.78
N ASP A 610 -14.23 -20.90 -20.09
CA ASP A 610 -12.97 -21.11 -20.79
C ASP A 610 -12.61 -19.80 -21.50
N TYR A 611 -11.38 -19.31 -21.32
CA TYR A 611 -10.91 -18.08 -21.94
C TYR A 611 -9.41 -18.13 -22.24
N GLU A 612 -8.96 -17.24 -23.13
CA GLU A 612 -7.55 -17.12 -23.49
C GLU A 612 -7.10 -15.66 -23.42
N LEU A 613 -5.83 -15.46 -23.03
CA LEU A 613 -5.22 -14.13 -23.06
C LEU A 613 -4.75 -13.80 -24.48
N GLY A 614 -4.90 -12.53 -24.87
CA GLY A 614 -4.41 -12.04 -26.17
C GLY A 614 -2.88 -11.90 -26.20
N SER A 615 -2.29 -11.54 -25.07
CA SER A 615 -0.85 -11.48 -24.84
C SER A 615 -0.22 -12.86 -24.69
N ARG A 616 1.08 -12.92 -24.99
CA ARG A 616 1.87 -14.15 -24.93
C ARG A 616 3.00 -13.99 -23.92
N VAL A 617 3.27 -15.04 -23.16
CA VAL A 617 4.41 -15.16 -22.27
C VAL A 617 5.67 -15.36 -23.11
N LEU A 618 6.72 -14.59 -22.83
CA LEU A 618 8.02 -14.81 -23.45
C LEU A 618 8.65 -16.08 -22.87
N LEU A 619 8.96 -17.06 -23.72
CA LEU A 619 9.53 -18.32 -23.28
C LEU A 619 11.06 -18.25 -23.18
N ALA A 620 11.58 -17.89 -22.02
CA ALA A 620 13.02 -17.89 -21.74
C ALA A 620 13.34 -18.17 -20.26
N GLU A 621 14.56 -18.65 -19.99
CA GLU A 621 15.09 -18.84 -18.63
C GLU A 621 14.97 -17.54 -17.83
N GLY A 622 14.39 -17.62 -16.64
CA GLY A 622 14.28 -16.48 -15.73
C GLY A 622 13.12 -15.52 -16.05
N VAL A 623 12.27 -15.79 -17.06
CA VAL A 623 11.07 -14.99 -17.29
C VAL A 623 10.06 -15.23 -16.16
N ASN A 624 9.51 -14.14 -15.65
CA ASN A 624 8.45 -14.18 -14.64
C ASN A 624 7.07 -14.17 -15.31
N TYR A 625 6.22 -15.09 -14.88
CA TYR A 625 4.79 -15.08 -15.13
C TYR A 625 4.09 -14.75 -13.81
N ARG A 626 3.21 -13.74 -13.85
CA ARG A 626 2.49 -13.27 -12.68
C ARG A 626 1.02 -13.63 -12.77
N PHE A 627 0.46 -14.17 -11.70
CA PHE A 627 -0.98 -14.30 -11.51
C PHE A 627 -1.44 -13.42 -10.35
N VAL A 628 -2.48 -12.61 -10.60
CA VAL A 628 -3.12 -11.77 -9.59
C VAL A 628 -4.56 -12.19 -9.36
N PHE A 629 -4.91 -12.53 -8.12
CA PHE A 629 -6.29 -12.75 -7.70
C PHE A 629 -6.75 -11.63 -6.79
N GLU A 630 -7.92 -11.05 -7.07
CA GLU A 630 -8.58 -10.12 -6.16
C GLU A 630 -9.88 -10.69 -5.64
N ARG A 631 -9.93 -10.82 -4.31
CA ARG A 631 -11.11 -11.28 -3.59
C ARG A 631 -12.15 -10.17 -3.52
N GLN A 632 -13.41 -10.53 -3.70
CA GLN A 632 -14.53 -9.66 -3.36
C GLN A 632 -14.68 -9.53 -1.84
N SER A 633 -14.80 -8.30 -1.35
CA SER A 633 -15.09 -8.04 0.05
C SER A 633 -16.38 -8.76 0.50
N GLY A 634 -16.46 -9.19 1.76
CA GLY A 634 -17.68 -9.80 2.32
C GLY A 634 -17.99 -11.24 1.89
N THR A 635 -17.29 -11.81 0.90
CA THR A 635 -17.53 -13.19 0.45
C THR A 635 -16.77 -14.23 1.28
N LYS A 636 -17.31 -15.45 1.39
CA LYS A 636 -16.61 -16.65 1.87
C LYS A 636 -16.12 -17.46 0.67
N THR A 637 -14.91 -17.13 0.20
CA THR A 637 -14.35 -17.69 -1.04
C THR A 637 -13.22 -18.66 -0.73
N ARG A 638 -13.27 -19.86 -1.31
CA ARG A 638 -12.13 -20.77 -1.42
C ARG A 638 -11.49 -20.61 -2.79
N LEU A 639 -10.17 -20.55 -2.86
CA LEU A 639 -9.42 -20.43 -4.11
C LEU A 639 -8.51 -21.65 -4.30
N GLN A 640 -8.56 -22.22 -5.50
CA GLN A 640 -7.58 -23.14 -6.04
C GLN A 640 -7.07 -22.58 -7.36
N TYR A 641 -5.76 -22.54 -7.52
CA TYR A 641 -5.10 -22.09 -8.73
C TYR A 641 -4.05 -23.11 -9.14
N THR A 642 -4.06 -23.52 -10.39
CA THR A 642 -3.00 -24.36 -10.96
C THR A 642 -2.54 -23.78 -12.27
N VAL A 643 -1.23 -23.84 -12.54
CA VAL A 643 -0.68 -23.41 -13.82
C VAL A 643 0.40 -24.35 -14.30
N ASP A 644 0.27 -24.79 -15.55
CA ASP A 644 1.26 -25.61 -16.22
C ASP A 644 2.26 -24.75 -16.98
N ALA A 645 3.54 -25.05 -16.76
CA ALA A 645 4.65 -24.45 -17.47
C ALA A 645 4.64 -24.90 -18.95
N PRO A 646 5.14 -24.06 -19.86
CA PRO A 646 5.25 -24.40 -21.26
C PRO A 646 6.23 -25.56 -21.48
N PRO A 647 6.04 -26.38 -22.53
CA PRO A 647 6.92 -27.51 -22.79
C PRO A 647 8.40 -27.12 -22.86
N GLY A 648 9.26 -27.88 -22.18
CA GLY A 648 10.69 -27.58 -22.04
C GLY A 648 11.06 -26.71 -20.83
N PHE A 649 10.07 -26.29 -20.04
CA PHE A 649 10.26 -25.52 -18.81
C PHE A 649 9.58 -26.18 -17.61
N ILE A 650 10.01 -25.78 -16.43
CA ILE A 650 9.39 -26.02 -15.13
C ILE A 650 9.27 -24.69 -14.40
N TRP A 651 8.41 -24.65 -13.39
CA TRP A 651 8.37 -23.53 -12.44
C TRP A 651 9.51 -23.68 -11.43
N LYS A 652 10.29 -22.62 -11.24
CA LYS A 652 11.38 -22.60 -10.26
C LYS A 652 10.86 -22.82 -8.84
N GLU A 653 9.66 -22.31 -8.54
CA GLU A 653 9.03 -22.29 -7.22
C GLU A 653 8.55 -23.68 -6.77
N SER A 654 8.08 -24.52 -7.69
CA SER A 654 7.67 -25.90 -7.41
C SER A 654 8.71 -26.95 -7.84
N ASN A 655 9.71 -26.55 -8.64
CA ASN A 655 10.63 -27.45 -9.34
C ASN A 655 9.89 -28.58 -10.09
N ALA A 656 8.76 -28.24 -10.70
CA ALA A 656 7.88 -29.15 -11.43
C ALA A 656 7.24 -28.43 -12.63
N THR A 657 6.68 -29.22 -13.56
CA THR A 657 5.97 -28.67 -14.74
C THR A 657 4.65 -28.00 -14.37
N SER A 658 4.11 -28.28 -13.17
CA SER A 658 2.88 -27.66 -12.68
C SER A 658 3.14 -26.97 -11.34
N TYR A 659 2.48 -25.85 -11.13
CA TYR A 659 2.45 -25.12 -9.86
C TYR A 659 1.00 -25.09 -9.37
N ALA A 660 0.81 -25.28 -8.06
CA ALA A 660 -0.50 -25.26 -7.42
C ALA A 660 -0.51 -24.35 -6.20
N PHE A 661 -1.56 -23.55 -6.06
CA PHE A 661 -1.85 -22.72 -4.90
C PHE A 661 -3.28 -22.99 -4.42
N GLN A 662 -3.47 -23.06 -3.11
CA GLN A 662 -4.80 -23.22 -2.51
C GLN A 662 -4.93 -22.35 -1.26
N SER A 663 -6.09 -21.71 -1.10
CA SER A 663 -6.46 -20.99 0.12
C SER A 663 -7.94 -21.17 0.44
N GLY A 664 -8.24 -21.45 1.71
CA GLY A 664 -9.61 -21.56 2.22
C GLY A 664 -10.27 -20.21 2.51
N ASP A 665 -9.48 -19.16 2.70
CA ASP A 665 -9.89 -17.78 3.00
C ASP A 665 -8.77 -16.85 2.50
N PRO A 666 -8.71 -16.57 1.18
CA PRO A 666 -7.63 -15.78 0.59
C PRO A 666 -7.65 -14.33 1.10
N ASP A 667 -6.48 -13.72 1.16
CA ASP A 667 -6.37 -12.28 1.38
C ASP A 667 -7.04 -11.49 0.25
N GLY A 668 -7.28 -10.20 0.47
CA GLY A 668 -7.98 -9.29 -0.46
C GLY A 668 -7.34 -9.22 -1.84
N ARG A 669 -6.01 -9.36 -1.90
CA ARG A 669 -5.22 -9.45 -3.12
C ARG A 669 -4.11 -10.48 -2.92
N ILE A 670 -4.02 -11.44 -3.85
CA ILE A 670 -2.94 -12.41 -3.93
C ILE A 670 -2.15 -12.13 -5.20
N VAL A 671 -0.83 -12.08 -5.08
CA VAL A 671 0.09 -11.94 -6.22
C VAL A 671 1.04 -13.13 -6.17
N LEU A 672 1.02 -13.96 -7.21
CA LEU A 672 1.91 -15.09 -7.38
C LEU A 672 2.88 -14.77 -8.51
N ASP A 673 4.16 -14.64 -8.19
CA ASP A 673 5.24 -14.47 -9.15
C ASP A 673 5.94 -15.82 -9.36
N LEU A 674 5.86 -16.36 -10.57
CA LEU A 674 6.42 -17.66 -10.93
C LEU A 674 7.51 -17.49 -11.99
N THR A 675 8.66 -18.15 -11.81
CA THR A 675 9.80 -18.02 -12.71
C THR A 675 9.97 -19.27 -13.57
N LEU A 676 10.04 -19.09 -14.89
CA LEU A 676 10.39 -20.15 -15.83
C LEU A 676 11.85 -20.59 -15.64
N LYS A 677 12.04 -21.89 -15.45
CA LYS A 677 13.35 -22.56 -15.44
C LYS A 677 13.36 -23.64 -16.50
N LYS A 678 14.35 -23.62 -17.38
CA LYS A 678 14.53 -24.59 -18.46
C LYS A 678 14.90 -25.96 -17.85
N LEU A 679 14.32 -27.00 -18.42
CA LEU A 679 14.61 -28.39 -18.06
C LEU A 679 16.04 -28.82 -18.37
#